data_AF-A0A8X8B488-F1
#
_entry.id   AF-A0A8X8B488-F1
#
_cell.length_a   1.000
_cell.length_b   1.000
_cell.length_c   1.000
_cell.angle_alpha   90.00
_cell.angle_beta   90.00
_cell.angle_gamma   90.00
#
_symmetry.space_group_name_H-M   'P 1'
#
loop_
_entity.id
_entity.type
_entity.pdbx_description
1 polymer ?
#
loop_
_entity_poly.entity_id
_entity_poly.type
_entity_poly.pdbx_seq_one_letter_code
_entity_poly.pdbx_strand_id
1 'polypeptide(L)'
;MRIEGRDLIDLVLSWSLEEVLNVDLYKGQVGTIPTEFDSAADYFKSFIPSLIEETHAALLSSIKTLYRSPVVEINYIAPTAEFELPNNLFYKVHLSPDESPSLIPKDLMALTDKRPNRVDGFNITNEPYVVAIVCKADPDRPNVVTILASKPLLLENVHQMRKKESLFGVYMTNITTNVRIWNSLHLGLQGGNFINLLSTVFKRNSDDGVCIPCRLGESDGLVPSRFLNLNPSQEDAILSCLDVRRCRHANTIKLIWGPPGTGKTKTTSILLFTLLNARCRTLTCTPTNVSVIEVASRVVKLVSRSLKIGNYGLGDVVLFGNGERMKIKERKDLVDFFIDERVDKLYPCFMPFYGWRASINSMIRLLEDPQGQYYQYLEKSKDTVPKSLQEYLTERFSELRNDLELAFSSLCTHLPTALLSSQAATRMYESIDLVKDATISEGMSGEGLKSILVVNGGDRFSREQQVTVEDYYLKLLRLIPEIFTLPGVGDRHLIKELCLGHACLLFSTASCSARLYTGQPIHLVVVDEAAQLKECETAIPLLLPGIQHSILIGDEKQLPAMVESQIALEAGFGRSLFERLAILKHKKYLLNIQYRMHRSISIFPNREFYGMQIQDAPTVKQRNYTKQYLPGKSHGEEQYGEGRSLKNNVEVAVVSDIIAKLLQVSKRTKTRISVGVISPYKAQVLAIQEKIQETCSGGDAGGLFTLKIRSVDGFQGGEEDIIIVSTVRSNGIGRVGFLTDRRRTNVLLTRARHCLWILGNEATMMNSKSVWRYLIQDARKRDCFHNAEEDESLARAIMDNAKIELDTPLTKSRWKVCFSDEFKKSVGEIKNPETYRKIKSFWKGYLRRESLIKQSKIDDVLRLIWAVEILKEEFQYIQVLKIWDVVLNLEHHMKYTEGEVEKCRARCISGDVVIPLRWSLESTNGNGNSDVMEETFGSLNLAGEMMTSEQPNDSLEDEKEEEDIEIDRLSHLLSSITL
;
A
#
# COMPACT_ATOMS: atom_id res chain seq x y z
N MET A 1 -26.63 -14.91 18.33
CA MET A 1 -25.66 -13.81 18.13
C MET A 1 -25.89 -13.16 16.75
N ARG A 2 -26.10 -11.84 16.64
CA ARG A 2 -26.26 -11.17 15.33
C ARG A 2 -24.88 -10.90 14.72
N ILE A 3 -24.57 -11.52 13.58
CA ILE A 3 -23.30 -11.31 12.87
C ILE A 3 -23.53 -10.32 11.73
N GLU A 4 -22.78 -9.22 11.72
CA GLU A 4 -22.77 -8.28 10.61
C GLU A 4 -22.27 -8.95 9.32
N GLY A 5 -23.02 -8.80 8.21
CA GLY A 5 -22.72 -9.40 6.91
C GLY A 5 -22.75 -10.93 6.88
N ARG A 6 -23.66 -11.54 7.66
CA ARG A 6 -23.77 -13.00 7.79
C ARG A 6 -23.90 -13.71 6.43
N ASP A 7 -24.68 -13.18 5.50
CA ASP A 7 -24.93 -13.82 4.20
C ASP A 7 -23.63 -13.99 3.38
N LEU A 8 -22.78 -12.97 3.31
CA LEU A 8 -21.47 -13.07 2.66
C LEU A 8 -20.56 -14.06 3.39
N ILE A 9 -20.60 -14.07 4.72
CA ILE A 9 -19.78 -14.97 5.54
C ILE A 9 -20.19 -16.41 5.30
N ASP A 10 -21.48 -16.70 5.27
CA ASP A 10 -22.00 -18.04 4.99
C ASP A 10 -21.62 -18.49 3.58
N LEU A 11 -21.69 -17.59 2.59
CA LEU A 11 -21.18 -17.87 1.24
C LEU A 11 -19.69 -18.22 1.24
N VAL A 12 -18.85 -17.41 1.90
CA VAL A 12 -17.41 -17.66 1.99
C VAL A 12 -17.09 -18.99 2.70
N LEU A 13 -17.83 -19.32 3.77
CA LEU A 13 -17.66 -20.57 4.50
C LEU A 13 -18.23 -21.78 3.74
N SER A 14 -19.15 -21.57 2.79
CA SER A 14 -19.72 -22.63 1.95
C SER A 14 -18.78 -23.15 0.88
N TRP A 15 -17.78 -22.36 0.46
CA TRP A 15 -16.83 -22.79 -0.58
C TRP A 15 -15.99 -23.98 -0.14
N SER A 16 -16.02 -25.02 -0.96
CA SER A 16 -15.08 -26.13 -0.91
C SER A 16 -13.68 -25.69 -1.31
N LEU A 17 -12.66 -26.45 -0.92
CA LEU A 17 -11.28 -26.17 -1.31
C LEU A 17 -11.10 -26.18 -2.84
N GLU A 18 -11.78 -27.10 -3.53
CA GLU A 18 -11.77 -27.17 -5.01
C GLU A 18 -12.33 -25.90 -5.65
N GLU A 19 -13.45 -25.38 -5.12
CA GLU A 19 -14.03 -24.12 -5.58
C GLU A 19 -13.10 -22.94 -5.32
N VAL A 20 -12.49 -22.84 -4.13
CA VAL A 20 -11.56 -21.74 -3.85
C VAL A 20 -10.33 -21.81 -4.76
N LEU A 21 -9.82 -23.00 -5.08
CA LEU A 21 -8.67 -23.16 -5.98
C LEU A 21 -9.00 -22.94 -7.46
N ASN A 22 -10.28 -22.99 -7.84
CA ASN A 22 -10.73 -22.77 -9.20
C ASN A 22 -10.69 -21.28 -9.57
N VAL A 23 -9.68 -20.90 -10.35
CA VAL A 23 -9.49 -19.51 -10.86
C VAL A 23 -10.64 -19.04 -11.75
N ASP A 24 -11.36 -19.97 -12.39
CA ASP A 24 -12.45 -19.67 -13.33
C ASP A 24 -13.85 -19.83 -12.69
N LEU A 25 -13.96 -19.97 -11.36
CA LEU A 25 -15.23 -20.27 -10.67
C LEU A 25 -16.36 -19.31 -11.06
N TYR A 26 -16.10 -17.99 -11.07
CA TYR A 26 -17.10 -16.97 -11.43
C TYR A 26 -16.97 -16.46 -12.87
N LYS A 27 -16.23 -17.15 -13.72
CA LYS A 27 -16.12 -16.78 -15.14
C LYS A 27 -17.48 -16.86 -15.81
N GLY A 28 -17.88 -15.79 -16.49
CA GLY A 28 -19.20 -15.66 -17.11
C GLY A 28 -20.34 -15.33 -16.14
N GLN A 29 -20.10 -15.32 -14.83
CA GLN A 29 -21.07 -14.92 -13.81
C GLN A 29 -20.95 -13.44 -13.43
N VAL A 30 -19.76 -12.85 -13.62
CA VAL A 30 -19.50 -11.43 -13.34
C VAL A 30 -19.79 -10.59 -14.58
N GLY A 31 -20.91 -9.87 -14.56
CA GLY A 31 -21.27 -8.91 -15.62
C GLY A 31 -20.46 -7.62 -15.55
N THR A 32 -20.23 -6.98 -16.70
CA THR A 32 -19.61 -5.65 -16.76
C THR A 32 -20.46 -4.62 -16.04
N ILE A 33 -19.85 -3.86 -15.14
CA ILE A 33 -20.53 -2.81 -14.39
C ILE A 33 -20.83 -1.63 -15.35
N PRO A 34 -22.10 -1.24 -15.54
CA PRO A 34 -22.46 -0.13 -16.42
C PRO A 34 -21.81 1.21 -16.04
N THR A 35 -21.75 2.13 -17.00
CA THR A 35 -21.43 3.55 -16.76
C THR A 35 -22.64 4.33 -16.23
N GLU A 36 -23.84 3.90 -16.60
CA GLU A 36 -25.13 4.55 -16.32
C GLU A 36 -26.12 3.51 -15.81
N PHE A 37 -27.07 3.95 -14.98
CA PHE A 37 -28.03 3.08 -14.32
C PHE A 37 -29.41 3.72 -14.35
N ASP A 38 -30.43 2.90 -14.56
CA ASP A 38 -31.84 3.33 -14.59
C ASP A 38 -32.41 3.47 -13.18
N SER A 39 -31.87 2.73 -12.21
CA SER A 39 -32.31 2.78 -10.82
C SER A 39 -31.16 2.59 -9.83
N ALA A 40 -31.40 3.05 -8.59
CA ALA A 40 -30.47 2.77 -7.48
C ALA A 40 -30.33 1.28 -7.19
N ALA A 41 -31.40 0.50 -7.38
CA ALA A 41 -31.35 -0.94 -7.17
C ALA A 41 -30.40 -1.62 -8.16
N ASP A 42 -30.45 -1.24 -9.43
CA ASP A 42 -29.55 -1.78 -10.47
C ASP A 42 -28.10 -1.38 -10.21
N TYR A 43 -27.89 -0.14 -9.76
CA TYR A 43 -26.58 0.34 -9.32
C TYR A 43 -25.99 -0.57 -8.25
N PHE A 44 -26.69 -0.79 -7.12
CA PHE A 44 -26.13 -1.58 -6.02
C PHE A 44 -25.98 -3.07 -6.39
N LYS A 45 -26.96 -3.64 -7.12
CA LYS A 45 -26.90 -5.05 -7.57
C LYS A 45 -25.70 -5.32 -8.47
N SER A 46 -25.32 -4.36 -9.32
CA SER A 46 -24.21 -4.55 -10.27
C SER A 46 -22.85 -4.83 -9.62
N PHE A 47 -22.64 -4.40 -8.37
CA PHE A 47 -21.39 -4.62 -7.64
C PHE A 47 -21.31 -5.96 -6.93
N ILE A 48 -22.45 -6.63 -6.67
CA ILE A 48 -22.51 -7.84 -5.83
C ILE A 48 -21.69 -8.98 -6.42
N PRO A 49 -21.83 -9.38 -7.71
CA PRO A 49 -21.04 -10.49 -8.27
C PRO A 49 -19.54 -10.19 -8.28
N SER A 50 -19.15 -8.96 -8.59
CA SER A 50 -17.73 -8.54 -8.59
C SER A 50 -17.13 -8.55 -7.18
N LEU A 51 -17.91 -8.20 -6.14
CA LEU A 51 -17.46 -8.25 -4.75
C LEU A 51 -17.25 -9.70 -4.27
N ILE A 52 -18.13 -10.61 -4.67
CA ILE A 52 -18.01 -12.04 -4.37
C ILE A 52 -16.75 -12.59 -5.02
N GLU A 53 -16.56 -12.36 -6.32
CA GLU A 53 -15.37 -12.78 -7.06
C GLU A 53 -14.08 -12.17 -6.50
N GLU A 54 -14.08 -10.89 -6.14
CA GLU A 54 -12.91 -10.27 -5.49
C GLU A 54 -12.61 -10.93 -4.13
N THR A 55 -13.64 -11.29 -3.36
CA THR A 55 -13.48 -11.98 -2.07
C THR A 55 -12.92 -13.40 -2.28
N HIS A 56 -13.39 -14.10 -3.30
CA HIS A 56 -12.87 -15.41 -3.72
C HIS A 56 -11.40 -15.32 -4.15
N ALA A 57 -11.06 -14.37 -5.03
CA ALA A 57 -9.68 -14.18 -5.48
C ALA A 57 -8.71 -13.86 -4.34
N ALA A 58 -9.14 -13.05 -3.36
CA ALA A 58 -8.36 -12.77 -2.16
C ALA A 58 -8.13 -14.03 -1.30
N LEU A 59 -9.14 -14.90 -1.19
CA LEU A 59 -9.01 -16.18 -0.50
C LEU A 59 -8.08 -17.14 -1.24
N LEU A 60 -8.23 -17.27 -2.56
CA LEU A 60 -7.35 -18.06 -3.44
C LEU A 60 -5.88 -17.62 -3.32
N SER A 61 -5.63 -16.30 -3.32
CA SER A 61 -4.30 -15.71 -3.15
C SER A 61 -3.69 -16.07 -1.79
N SER A 62 -4.51 -16.00 -0.74
CA SER A 62 -4.12 -16.40 0.61
C SER A 62 -3.79 -17.90 0.69
N ILE A 63 -4.63 -18.77 0.13
CA ILE A 63 -4.42 -20.23 0.14
C ILE A 63 -3.06 -20.61 -0.48
N LYS A 64 -2.70 -19.98 -1.61
CA LYS A 64 -1.40 -20.21 -2.28
C LYS A 64 -0.18 -19.84 -1.42
N THR A 65 -0.38 -19.07 -0.35
CA THR A 65 0.68 -18.58 0.54
C THR A 65 0.50 -19.00 2.01
N LEU A 66 -0.44 -19.90 2.31
CA LEU A 66 -0.77 -20.40 3.66
C LEU A 66 0.46 -20.86 4.45
N TYR A 67 1.37 -21.59 3.81
CA TYR A 67 2.59 -22.10 4.46
C TYR A 67 3.57 -21.02 4.97
N ARG A 68 3.38 -19.76 4.55
CA ARG A 68 4.14 -18.59 5.03
C ARG A 68 3.34 -17.74 6.01
N SER A 69 2.08 -18.08 6.23
CA SER A 69 1.18 -17.27 7.03
C SER A 69 1.41 -17.50 8.52
N PRO A 70 1.09 -16.51 9.38
CA PRO A 70 1.16 -16.69 10.82
C PRO A 70 0.31 -17.88 11.28
N VAL A 71 0.86 -18.67 12.19
CA VAL A 71 0.22 -19.84 12.78
C VAL A 71 0.06 -19.60 14.28
N VAL A 72 -1.11 -19.92 14.81
CA VAL A 72 -1.39 -19.86 16.26
C VAL A 72 -1.75 -21.25 16.77
N GLU A 73 -1.20 -21.62 17.92
CA GLU A 73 -1.59 -22.86 18.63
C GLU A 73 -2.88 -22.63 19.42
N ILE A 74 -3.79 -23.61 19.34
CA ILE A 74 -5.08 -23.61 20.01
C ILE A 74 -4.99 -24.57 21.21
N ASN A 75 -5.01 -24.00 22.40
CA ASN A 75 -4.94 -24.75 23.65
C ASN A 75 -6.27 -25.41 24.02
N TYR A 76 -7.38 -24.78 23.63
CA TYR A 76 -8.71 -25.26 23.95
C TYR A 76 -9.74 -24.77 22.95
N ILE A 77 -10.68 -25.64 22.57
CA ILE A 77 -11.81 -25.32 21.72
C ILE A 77 -13.06 -26.05 22.22
N ALA A 78 -14.20 -25.35 22.29
CA ALA A 78 -15.46 -25.94 22.69
C ALA A 78 -16.67 -25.24 22.06
N PRO A 79 -17.79 -25.96 21.79
CA PRO A 79 -19.02 -25.34 21.35
C PRO A 79 -19.52 -24.26 22.32
N THR A 80 -20.08 -23.18 21.78
CA THR A 80 -20.74 -22.15 22.60
C THR A 80 -22.20 -22.51 22.88
N ALA A 81 -22.86 -21.74 23.75
CA ALA A 81 -24.31 -21.85 23.95
C ALA A 81 -25.12 -21.58 22.67
N GLU A 82 -24.58 -20.78 21.73
CA GLU A 82 -25.21 -20.53 20.43
C GLU A 82 -24.93 -21.61 19.37
N PHE A 83 -24.29 -22.73 19.74
CA PHE A 83 -23.98 -23.81 18.80
C PHE A 83 -25.24 -24.59 18.42
N GLU A 84 -25.53 -24.69 17.12
CA GLU A 84 -26.69 -25.42 16.59
C GLU A 84 -26.40 -25.96 15.18
N LEU A 85 -26.65 -27.26 14.97
CA LEU A 85 -26.48 -27.91 13.67
C LEU A 85 -27.68 -27.63 12.75
N PRO A 86 -27.47 -27.48 11.42
CA PRO A 86 -26.19 -27.52 10.72
C PRO A 86 -25.49 -26.15 10.56
N ASN A 87 -26.16 -25.03 10.84
CA ASN A 87 -25.76 -23.70 10.34
C ASN A 87 -25.01 -22.80 11.35
N ASN A 88 -25.14 -23.07 12.66
CA ASN A 88 -24.64 -22.23 13.74
C ASN A 88 -23.47 -22.93 14.45
N LEU A 89 -22.36 -23.13 13.74
CA LEU A 89 -21.20 -23.87 14.23
C LEU A 89 -20.25 -22.98 15.04
N PHE A 90 -20.74 -22.43 16.14
CA PHE A 90 -19.98 -21.51 16.99
C PHE A 90 -19.11 -22.22 18.02
N TYR A 91 -17.84 -21.83 18.07
CA TYR A 91 -16.88 -22.37 19.03
C TYR A 91 -16.15 -21.25 19.78
N LYS A 92 -15.93 -21.46 21.07
CA LYS A 92 -15.01 -20.66 21.88
C LYS A 92 -13.62 -21.28 21.82
N VAL A 93 -12.63 -20.46 21.52
CA VAL A 93 -11.24 -20.87 21.25
C VAL A 93 -10.31 -20.11 22.19
N HIS A 94 -9.39 -20.82 22.84
CA HIS A 94 -8.31 -20.25 23.64
C HIS A 94 -6.99 -20.46 22.92
N LEU A 95 -6.33 -19.35 22.59
CA LEU A 95 -5.07 -19.29 21.87
C LEU A 95 -3.88 -19.30 22.85
N SER A 96 -2.75 -19.85 22.41
CA SER A 96 -1.51 -19.83 23.19
C SER A 96 -0.93 -18.40 23.33
N PRO A 97 -0.44 -17.98 24.50
CA PRO A 97 0.01 -16.60 24.72
C PRO A 97 1.31 -16.22 23.98
N ASP A 98 2.18 -17.20 23.72
CA ASP A 98 3.62 -16.92 23.53
C ASP A 98 4.04 -16.52 22.10
N GLU A 99 3.19 -16.67 21.08
CA GLU A 99 3.53 -16.30 19.68
C GLU A 99 2.35 -15.76 18.84
N SER A 100 1.24 -15.39 19.47
CA SER A 100 -0.03 -15.19 18.74
C SER A 100 -0.11 -13.85 17.99
N PRO A 101 -0.44 -13.83 16.68
CA PRO A 101 -1.02 -12.64 16.07
C PRO A 101 -2.32 -12.28 16.80
N SER A 102 -2.57 -11.00 17.07
CA SER A 102 -3.88 -10.55 17.57
C SER A 102 -4.93 -10.83 16.50
N LEU A 103 -5.65 -11.94 16.66
CA LEU A 103 -6.77 -12.27 15.80
C LEU A 103 -7.90 -11.26 16.05
N ILE A 104 -8.33 -10.60 14.98
CA ILE A 104 -9.39 -9.60 15.04
C ILE A 104 -10.66 -10.13 14.37
N PRO A 105 -11.84 -9.55 14.70
CA PRO A 105 -13.08 -9.92 14.03
C PRO A 105 -12.95 -9.90 12.49
N LYS A 106 -13.56 -10.90 11.87
CA LYS A 106 -13.54 -11.20 10.42
C LYS A 106 -12.20 -11.68 9.86
N ASP A 107 -11.24 -12.05 10.70
CA ASP A 107 -10.12 -12.87 10.27
C ASP A 107 -10.62 -14.28 9.90
N LEU A 108 -10.28 -14.74 8.71
CA LEU A 108 -10.42 -16.12 8.27
C LEU A 108 -9.18 -16.89 8.66
N MET A 109 -9.37 -18.11 9.16
CA MET A 109 -8.31 -19.04 9.48
C MET A 109 -8.64 -20.45 9.00
N ALA A 110 -7.61 -21.21 8.66
CA ALA A 110 -7.71 -22.65 8.47
C ALA A 110 -7.35 -23.36 9.77
N LEU A 111 -8.25 -24.19 10.28
CA LEU A 111 -8.03 -25.05 11.44
C LEU A 111 -7.45 -26.39 10.97
N THR A 112 -6.34 -26.80 11.57
CA THR A 112 -5.60 -28.03 11.23
C THR A 112 -4.97 -28.64 12.48
N ASP A 113 -4.82 -29.95 12.48
CA ASP A 113 -4.14 -30.77 13.49
C ASP A 113 -2.61 -30.84 13.32
N LYS A 114 -2.05 -30.19 12.28
CA LYS A 114 -0.60 -30.16 12.01
C LYS A 114 -0.07 -28.73 11.85
N ARG A 115 1.13 -28.47 12.39
CA ARG A 115 1.82 -27.19 12.18
C ARG A 115 2.37 -27.13 10.75
N PRO A 116 2.10 -26.06 9.98
CA PRO A 116 2.70 -25.86 8.67
C PRO A 116 4.24 -25.78 8.69
N ASN A 117 4.94 -26.73 8.06
CA ASN A 117 6.40 -26.76 7.99
C ASN A 117 6.93 -26.62 6.54
N ARG A 118 8.15 -26.08 6.38
CA ARG A 118 8.78 -25.74 5.08
C ARG A 118 9.30 -26.92 4.24
N VAL A 119 9.50 -28.10 4.84
CA VAL A 119 10.37 -29.16 4.28
C VAL A 119 9.61 -30.13 3.37
N ASP A 120 8.33 -30.35 3.64
CA ASP A 120 7.47 -31.14 2.76
C ASP A 120 6.75 -30.18 1.82
N GLY A 121 7.08 -30.24 0.53
CA GLY A 121 6.38 -29.48 -0.51
C GLY A 121 4.88 -29.62 -0.31
N PHE A 122 4.26 -28.52 0.10
CA PHE A 122 2.88 -28.49 0.56
C PHE A 122 1.91 -28.89 -0.56
N ASN A 123 1.54 -30.17 -0.61
CA ASN A 123 0.26 -30.60 -1.16
C ASN A 123 -0.82 -30.38 -0.08
N ILE A 124 -1.09 -29.10 0.27
CA ILE A 124 -2.26 -28.71 1.11
C ILE A 124 -3.57 -29.15 0.45
N THR A 125 -3.53 -29.43 -0.86
CA THR A 125 -4.70 -29.85 -1.65
C THR A 125 -5.36 -31.13 -1.14
N ASN A 126 -4.67 -31.97 -0.35
CA ASN A 126 -5.19 -33.29 0.06
C ASN A 126 -5.42 -33.45 1.58
N GLU A 127 -5.12 -32.45 2.43
CA GLU A 127 -5.36 -32.57 3.88
C GLU A 127 -6.64 -31.84 4.34
N PRO A 128 -7.48 -32.46 5.20
CA PRO A 128 -8.77 -31.89 5.58
C PRO A 128 -8.59 -30.78 6.62
N TYR A 129 -8.59 -29.52 6.18
CA TYR A 129 -8.71 -28.37 7.07
C TYR A 129 -10.16 -27.85 7.12
N VAL A 130 -10.48 -27.15 8.21
CA VAL A 130 -11.78 -26.47 8.39
C VAL A 130 -11.56 -24.96 8.37
N VAL A 131 -12.25 -24.26 7.47
CA VAL A 131 -12.22 -22.81 7.44
C VAL A 131 -13.11 -22.29 8.57
N ALA A 132 -12.61 -21.31 9.31
CA ALA A 132 -13.38 -20.63 10.33
C ALA A 132 -13.13 -19.12 10.28
N ILE A 133 -14.12 -18.35 10.72
CA ILE A 133 -14.03 -16.90 10.84
C ILE A 133 -14.11 -16.46 12.29
N VAL A 134 -13.30 -15.48 12.68
CA VAL A 134 -13.38 -14.85 14.00
C VAL A 134 -14.61 -13.95 14.07
N CYS A 135 -15.53 -14.24 14.98
CA CYS A 135 -16.75 -13.47 15.18
C CYS A 135 -16.58 -12.36 16.23
N LYS A 136 -15.93 -12.68 17.35
CA LYS A 136 -15.64 -11.75 18.45
C LYS A 136 -14.35 -12.17 19.16
N ALA A 137 -13.61 -11.20 19.68
CA ALA A 137 -12.55 -11.41 20.65
C ALA A 137 -13.04 -10.91 22.02
N ASP A 138 -12.64 -11.58 23.09
CA ASP A 138 -12.92 -11.14 24.46
C ASP A 138 -12.06 -9.89 24.77
N PRO A 139 -12.68 -8.75 25.11
CA PRO A 139 -11.96 -7.49 25.31
C PRO A 139 -11.01 -7.52 26.51
N ASP A 140 -11.30 -8.35 27.53
CA ASP A 140 -10.46 -8.49 28.72
C ASP A 140 -9.43 -9.62 28.56
N ARG A 141 -9.69 -10.55 27.64
CA ARG A 141 -8.84 -11.73 27.37
C ARG A 141 -8.59 -11.89 25.87
N PRO A 142 -7.64 -11.16 25.28
CA PRO A 142 -7.44 -11.14 23.82
C PRO A 142 -7.06 -12.50 23.21
N ASN A 143 -6.58 -13.44 24.02
CA ASN A 143 -6.31 -14.82 23.61
C ASN A 143 -7.57 -15.70 23.56
N VAL A 144 -8.75 -15.18 23.92
CA VAL A 144 -10.02 -15.89 23.87
C VAL A 144 -10.88 -15.30 22.76
N VAL A 145 -11.16 -16.11 21.75
CA VAL A 145 -11.98 -15.71 20.60
C VAL A 145 -13.17 -16.63 20.42
N THR A 146 -14.23 -16.14 19.80
CA THR A 146 -15.33 -16.97 19.30
C THR A 146 -15.26 -17.01 17.80
N ILE A 147 -15.28 -18.21 17.25
CA ILE A 147 -15.25 -18.47 15.81
C ILE A 147 -16.56 -19.07 15.33
N LEU A 148 -16.81 -18.94 14.04
CA LEU A 148 -17.83 -19.69 13.30
C LEU A 148 -17.10 -20.57 12.27
N ALA A 149 -17.29 -21.88 12.36
CA ALA A 149 -16.66 -22.86 11.47
C ALA A 149 -17.53 -23.17 10.24
N SER A 150 -16.91 -23.58 9.13
CA SER A 150 -17.63 -23.98 7.90
C SER A 150 -18.29 -25.35 7.99
N LYS A 151 -17.78 -26.24 8.84
CA LYS A 151 -18.29 -27.60 9.04
C LYS A 151 -18.04 -28.05 10.49
N PRO A 152 -18.85 -28.96 11.04
CA PRO A 152 -18.72 -29.39 12.42
C PRO A 152 -17.32 -29.98 12.66
N LEU A 153 -16.66 -29.50 13.71
CA LEU A 153 -15.44 -30.15 14.19
C LEU A 153 -15.86 -31.50 14.80
N LEU A 154 -15.26 -32.61 14.35
CA LEU A 154 -15.61 -33.97 14.81
C LEU A 154 -15.51 -34.03 16.36
N LEU A 155 -16.68 -34.09 17.00
CA LEU A 155 -16.87 -33.97 18.45
C LEU A 155 -16.38 -35.19 19.25
N GLU A 156 -16.06 -36.31 18.59
CA GLU A 156 -15.58 -37.53 19.25
C GLU A 156 -14.17 -37.36 19.85
N ASN A 157 -13.36 -36.42 19.34
CA ASN A 157 -11.97 -36.26 19.77
C ASN A 157 -11.77 -35.21 20.88
N VAL A 158 -12.77 -34.38 21.21
CA VAL A 158 -12.59 -33.26 22.17
C VAL A 158 -12.44 -33.75 23.62
N HIS A 159 -13.03 -34.89 23.98
CA HIS A 159 -12.83 -35.48 25.32
C HIS A 159 -11.48 -36.21 25.47
N GLN A 160 -10.84 -36.63 24.37
CA GLN A 160 -9.49 -37.23 24.36
C GLN A 160 -8.36 -36.21 24.11
N MET A 161 -8.66 -35.04 23.54
CA MET A 161 -7.71 -33.93 23.30
C MET A 161 -7.19 -33.23 24.57
N ARG A 162 -7.45 -33.77 25.77
CA ARG A 162 -6.73 -33.33 26.97
C ARG A 162 -5.27 -33.81 27.01
N LYS A 163 -4.79 -34.66 26.08
CA LYS A 163 -3.46 -35.28 26.27
C LYS A 163 -2.52 -35.58 25.10
N LYS A 164 -2.76 -35.32 23.79
CA LYS A 164 -1.70 -35.67 22.80
C LYS A 164 -1.63 -35.02 21.39
N GLU A 165 -2.61 -34.26 20.90
CA GLU A 165 -2.54 -33.67 19.55
C GLU A 165 -2.76 -32.16 19.61
N SER A 166 -1.88 -31.39 18.96
CA SER A 166 -1.91 -29.92 18.95
C SER A 166 -2.77 -29.43 17.80
N LEU A 167 -3.74 -28.55 18.10
CA LEU A 167 -4.57 -27.91 17.08
C LEU A 167 -3.97 -26.54 16.73
N PHE A 168 -3.98 -26.19 15.46
CA PHE A 168 -3.42 -24.95 14.95
C PHE A 168 -4.45 -24.17 14.13
N GLY A 169 -4.44 -22.85 14.28
CA GLY A 169 -5.11 -21.91 13.39
C GLY A 169 -4.09 -21.23 12.49
N VAL A 170 -4.23 -21.37 11.18
CA VAL A 170 -3.40 -20.69 10.18
C VAL A 170 -4.14 -19.48 9.65
N TYR A 171 -3.59 -18.28 9.85
CA TYR A 171 -4.20 -17.05 9.35
C TYR A 171 -4.30 -17.07 7.83
N MET A 172 -5.46 -16.66 7.29
CA MET A 172 -5.68 -16.57 5.85
C MET A 172 -5.73 -15.10 5.40
N THR A 173 -6.84 -14.42 5.70
CA THR A 173 -7.10 -13.04 5.26
C THR A 173 -8.16 -12.42 6.16
N ASN A 174 -8.33 -11.09 6.09
CA ASN A 174 -9.40 -10.38 6.80
C ASN A 174 -10.43 -9.85 5.81
N ILE A 175 -11.71 -10.22 6.00
CA ILE A 175 -12.79 -9.81 5.08
C ILE A 175 -13.65 -8.65 5.61
N THR A 176 -13.17 -7.89 6.59
CA THR A 176 -13.93 -6.77 7.19
C THR A 176 -14.39 -5.76 6.14
N THR A 177 -13.52 -5.37 5.21
CA THR A 177 -13.87 -4.39 4.17
C THR A 177 -14.93 -4.97 3.22
N ASN A 178 -14.81 -6.24 2.82
CA ASN A 178 -15.80 -6.90 1.97
C ASN A 178 -17.17 -6.96 2.64
N VAL A 179 -17.20 -7.32 3.93
CA VAL A 179 -18.43 -7.33 4.75
C VAL A 179 -19.06 -5.93 4.84
N ARG A 180 -18.26 -4.89 5.04
CA ARG A 180 -18.77 -3.51 5.10
C ARG A 180 -19.31 -3.03 3.76
N ILE A 181 -18.62 -3.34 2.66
CA ILE A 181 -19.12 -3.07 1.31
C ILE A 181 -20.45 -3.82 1.12
N TRP A 182 -20.50 -5.12 1.42
CA TRP A 182 -21.71 -5.94 1.33
C TRP A 182 -22.90 -5.30 2.07
N ASN A 183 -22.69 -4.91 3.33
CA ASN A 183 -23.74 -4.27 4.12
C ASN A 183 -24.18 -2.93 3.51
N SER A 184 -23.23 -2.12 3.03
CA SER A 184 -23.56 -0.85 2.36
C SER A 184 -24.37 -1.05 1.08
N LEU A 185 -24.04 -2.05 0.26
CA LEU A 185 -24.80 -2.38 -0.95
C LEU A 185 -26.24 -2.82 -0.60
N HIS A 186 -26.41 -3.65 0.42
CA HIS A 186 -27.73 -4.13 0.84
C HIS A 186 -28.57 -3.05 1.53
N LEU A 187 -27.95 -2.17 2.32
CA LEU A 187 -28.61 -0.96 2.83
C LEU A 187 -29.09 -0.08 1.68
N GLY A 188 -28.27 0.08 0.63
CA GLY A 188 -28.65 0.77 -0.59
C GLY A 188 -29.86 0.14 -1.30
N LEU A 189 -30.02 -1.18 -1.25
CA LEU A 189 -31.18 -1.88 -1.82
C LEU A 189 -32.47 -1.69 -1.00
N GLN A 190 -32.37 -1.41 0.30
CA GLN A 190 -33.52 -1.24 1.19
C GLN A 190 -34.25 0.10 0.99
N GLY A 191 -33.68 1.06 0.25
CA GLY A 191 -34.35 2.33 -0.05
C GLY A 191 -34.18 3.44 0.99
N GLY A 192 -34.89 4.55 0.79
CA GLY A 192 -35.03 5.63 1.78
C GLY A 192 -34.09 6.83 1.59
N ASN A 193 -33.96 7.64 2.65
CA ASN A 193 -33.18 8.90 2.65
C ASN A 193 -31.70 8.72 2.31
N PHE A 194 -31.18 7.49 2.37
CA PHE A 194 -29.79 7.14 2.08
C PHE A 194 -29.46 7.20 0.58
N ILE A 195 -30.44 7.05 -0.31
CA ILE A 195 -30.23 7.03 -1.77
C ILE A 195 -30.24 8.44 -2.37
N ASN A 196 -30.72 9.44 -1.62
CA ASN A 196 -30.95 10.80 -2.09
C ASN A 196 -29.70 11.43 -2.72
N LEU A 197 -28.51 11.21 -2.14
CA LEU A 197 -27.25 11.67 -2.73
C LEU A 197 -26.83 10.84 -3.95
N LEU A 198 -26.94 9.51 -3.90
CA LEU A 198 -26.57 8.64 -5.03
C LEU A 198 -27.50 8.79 -6.22
N SER A 199 -28.73 9.25 -6.03
CA SER A 199 -29.62 9.63 -7.13
C SER A 199 -29.02 10.72 -8.05
N THR A 200 -28.10 11.54 -7.52
CA THR A 200 -27.37 12.55 -8.30
C THR A 200 -26.33 11.93 -9.23
N VAL A 201 -25.90 10.69 -8.99
CA VAL A 201 -24.96 9.94 -9.84
C VAL A 201 -25.64 9.49 -11.14
N PHE A 202 -26.95 9.31 -11.15
CA PHE A 202 -27.71 8.85 -12.32
C PHE A 202 -28.08 9.99 -13.29
N LYS A 203 -27.97 11.24 -12.87
CA LYS A 203 -28.37 12.40 -13.68
C LYS A 203 -27.21 12.86 -14.56
N ARG A 204 -27.37 12.79 -15.89
CA ARG A 204 -26.52 13.53 -16.83
C ARG A 204 -26.71 15.04 -16.58
N ASN A 205 -25.60 15.78 -16.53
CA ASN A 205 -25.51 17.23 -16.25
C ASN A 205 -26.74 18.03 -16.71
N SER A 206 -27.46 18.68 -15.78
CA SER A 206 -28.44 19.71 -16.12
C SER A 206 -28.29 21.03 -15.34
N ASP A 207 -27.49 21.12 -14.28
CA ASP A 207 -27.25 22.40 -13.60
C ASP A 207 -25.93 22.41 -12.81
N ASP A 208 -25.37 23.59 -12.58
CA ASP A 208 -24.10 23.88 -11.86
C ASP A 208 -24.04 23.36 -10.39
N GLY A 209 -25.05 22.61 -9.96
CA GLY A 209 -25.24 22.16 -8.58
C GLY A 209 -25.34 23.33 -7.61
N VAL A 210 -25.73 24.51 -8.10
CA VAL A 210 -25.94 25.72 -7.33
C VAL A 210 -27.41 25.78 -6.98
N CYS A 211 -27.71 25.70 -5.70
CA CYS A 211 -29.06 25.84 -5.20
C CYS A 211 -29.52 27.29 -5.38
N ILE A 212 -30.48 27.53 -6.28
CA ILE A 212 -31.01 28.86 -6.59
C ILE A 212 -31.50 29.61 -5.32
N PRO A 213 -32.27 28.97 -4.40
CA PRO A 213 -32.61 29.58 -3.10
C PRO A 213 -31.40 30.03 -2.26
N CYS A 214 -30.27 29.34 -2.33
CA CYS A 214 -29.08 29.65 -1.53
C CYS A 214 -28.23 30.78 -2.12
N ARG A 215 -28.46 31.16 -3.39
CA ARG A 215 -27.67 32.17 -4.12
C ARG A 215 -27.91 33.61 -3.63
N LEU A 216 -28.99 33.83 -2.87
CA LEU A 216 -29.40 35.13 -2.34
C LEU A 216 -28.77 35.47 -0.97
N GLY A 217 -27.95 34.58 -0.39
CA GLY A 217 -27.28 34.82 0.89
C GLY A 217 -25.90 35.47 0.75
N GLU A 218 -25.54 36.35 1.68
CA GLU A 218 -24.19 36.96 1.74
C GLU A 218 -23.10 35.88 1.92
N SER A 219 -21.98 36.06 1.20
CA SER A 219 -20.77 35.29 1.41
C SER A 219 -20.16 35.69 2.75
N ASP A 220 -20.12 34.78 3.72
CA ASP A 220 -19.25 34.98 4.88
C ASP A 220 -17.82 35.04 4.34
N GLY A 221 -17.07 36.12 4.57
CA GLY A 221 -15.64 36.24 4.28
C GLY A 221 -14.77 35.28 5.12
N LEU A 222 -15.16 34.01 5.18
CA LEU A 222 -14.68 32.94 6.05
C LEU A 222 -13.39 32.30 5.57
N VAL A 223 -12.90 32.64 4.37
CA VAL A 223 -11.57 32.21 3.91
C VAL A 223 -10.55 33.23 4.43
N PRO A 224 -9.66 32.86 5.36
CA PRO A 224 -8.58 33.76 5.80
C PRO A 224 -7.57 33.97 4.66
N SER A 225 -7.85 34.95 3.80
CA SER A 225 -7.14 35.13 2.52
C SER A 225 -5.64 35.40 2.66
N ARG A 226 -5.18 35.97 3.80
CA ARG A 226 -3.77 36.37 3.97
C ARG A 226 -2.84 35.31 4.57
N PHE A 227 -3.36 34.26 5.23
CA PHE A 227 -2.51 33.27 5.93
C PHE A 227 -2.30 31.96 5.16
N LEU A 228 -3.05 31.71 4.08
CA LEU A 228 -3.19 30.36 3.51
C LEU A 228 -2.43 30.14 2.19
N ASN A 229 -1.85 31.20 1.59
CA ASN A 229 -1.05 31.15 0.35
C ASN A 229 -1.66 30.23 -0.70
N LEU A 230 -2.97 30.37 -0.95
CA LEU A 230 -3.70 29.65 -1.98
C LEU A 230 -3.51 30.35 -3.33
N ASN A 231 -3.59 29.58 -4.41
CA ASN A 231 -3.76 30.15 -5.74
C ASN A 231 -5.26 30.25 -6.10
N PRO A 232 -5.63 31.04 -7.13
CA PRO A 232 -7.03 31.23 -7.50
C PRO A 232 -7.81 29.93 -7.74
N SER A 233 -7.22 28.93 -8.41
CA SER A 233 -7.91 27.64 -8.66
C SER A 233 -8.20 26.85 -7.38
N GLN A 234 -7.32 26.96 -6.37
CA GLN A 234 -7.54 26.32 -5.07
C GLN A 234 -8.60 27.08 -4.27
N GLU A 235 -8.58 28.42 -4.32
CA GLU A 235 -9.55 29.28 -3.65
C GLU A 235 -10.96 29.08 -4.24
N ASP A 236 -11.10 29.12 -5.57
CA ASP A 236 -12.38 28.89 -6.27
C ASP A 236 -12.96 27.51 -5.94
N ALA A 237 -12.11 26.47 -5.90
CA ALA A 237 -12.51 25.13 -5.53
C ALA A 237 -13.04 25.07 -4.08
N ILE A 238 -12.35 25.71 -3.14
CA ILE A 238 -12.75 25.75 -1.73
C ILE A 238 -14.05 26.54 -1.56
N LEU A 239 -14.15 27.73 -2.15
CA LEU A 239 -15.34 28.59 -2.06
C LEU A 239 -16.57 27.86 -2.58
N SER A 240 -16.47 27.25 -3.77
CA SER A 240 -17.59 26.49 -4.32
C SER A 240 -17.99 25.29 -3.46
N CYS A 241 -17.04 24.69 -2.74
CA CYS A 241 -17.31 23.60 -1.81
C CYS A 241 -17.92 24.10 -0.50
N LEU A 242 -17.61 25.31 -0.04
CA LEU A 242 -18.19 25.88 1.19
C LEU A 242 -19.66 26.25 1.01
N ASP A 243 -20.09 26.63 -0.20
CA ASP A 243 -21.49 26.97 -0.47
C ASP A 243 -22.46 25.82 -0.19
N VAL A 244 -22.01 24.57 -0.35
CA VAL A 244 -22.87 23.39 -0.12
C VAL A 244 -23.24 23.22 1.35
N ARG A 245 -22.43 23.71 2.29
CA ARG A 245 -22.63 23.53 3.74
C ARG A 245 -23.96 24.11 4.26
N ARG A 246 -24.51 25.10 3.54
CA ARG A 246 -25.73 25.84 3.90
C ARG A 246 -26.97 25.32 3.18
N CYS A 247 -26.79 24.49 2.15
CA CYS A 247 -27.90 24.01 1.36
C CYS A 247 -28.61 22.89 2.10
N ARG A 248 -29.93 22.99 2.31
CA ARG A 248 -30.77 21.86 2.74
C ARG A 248 -31.78 21.46 1.67
N HIS A 249 -31.72 22.09 0.51
CA HIS A 249 -32.73 22.00 -0.55
C HIS A 249 -32.35 21.00 -1.65
N ALA A 250 -31.07 20.60 -1.74
CA ALA A 250 -30.57 19.73 -2.80
C ALA A 250 -29.39 18.90 -2.29
N ASN A 251 -29.27 17.66 -2.78
CA ASN A 251 -28.09 16.84 -2.57
C ASN A 251 -27.04 17.16 -3.64
N THR A 252 -25.77 17.22 -3.27
CA THR A 252 -24.71 17.62 -4.21
C THR A 252 -23.45 16.79 -4.06
N ILE A 253 -22.89 16.34 -5.17
CA ILE A 253 -21.53 15.80 -5.24
C ILE A 253 -20.67 16.82 -6.00
N LYS A 254 -19.64 17.36 -5.34
CA LYS A 254 -18.65 18.25 -5.96
C LYS A 254 -17.35 17.49 -6.18
N LEU A 255 -16.66 17.78 -7.29
CA LEU A 255 -15.41 17.13 -7.66
C LEU A 255 -14.26 18.14 -7.70
N ILE A 256 -13.20 17.91 -6.93
CA ILE A 256 -11.93 18.64 -7.05
C ILE A 256 -10.94 17.73 -7.75
N TRP A 257 -10.52 18.12 -8.95
CA TRP A 257 -9.54 17.40 -9.74
C TRP A 257 -8.16 17.98 -9.52
N GLY A 258 -7.28 17.20 -8.88
CA GLY A 258 -5.94 17.67 -8.55
C GLY A 258 -4.84 16.80 -9.14
N PRO A 259 -4.25 17.21 -10.27
CA PRO A 259 -3.06 16.57 -10.83
C PRO A 259 -1.86 16.54 -9.87
N PRO A 260 -0.81 15.74 -10.12
CA PRO A 260 0.33 15.63 -9.22
C PRO A 260 1.04 16.97 -9.02
N GLY A 261 1.40 17.26 -7.75
CA GLY A 261 2.08 18.50 -7.38
C GLY A 261 1.18 19.74 -7.28
N THR A 262 -0.13 19.63 -7.52
CA THR A 262 -1.05 20.79 -7.51
C THR A 262 -1.56 21.20 -6.13
N GLY A 263 -1.10 20.50 -5.09
CA GLY A 263 -1.45 20.79 -3.71
C GLY A 263 -2.80 20.22 -3.26
N LYS A 264 -3.32 19.14 -3.86
CA LYS A 264 -4.53 18.41 -3.41
C LYS A 264 -4.71 18.39 -1.90
N THR A 265 -3.80 17.73 -1.19
CA THR A 265 -3.86 17.58 0.27
C THR A 265 -3.77 18.91 1.02
N LYS A 266 -3.09 19.93 0.44
CA LYS A 266 -3.09 21.30 0.99
C LYS A 266 -4.49 21.91 0.85
N THR A 267 -5.09 21.87 -0.33
CA THR A 267 -6.46 22.32 -0.60
C THR A 267 -7.46 21.61 0.32
N THR A 268 -7.38 20.28 0.44
CA THR A 268 -8.21 19.47 1.35
C THR A 268 -8.04 19.92 2.80
N SER A 269 -6.80 20.09 3.29
CA SER A 269 -6.58 20.51 4.68
C SER A 269 -7.14 21.90 4.99
N ILE A 270 -7.08 22.82 4.03
CA ILE A 270 -7.59 24.19 4.20
C ILE A 270 -9.11 24.24 4.10
N LEU A 271 -9.70 23.46 3.18
CA LEU A 271 -11.15 23.24 3.12
C LEU A 271 -11.67 22.74 4.47
N LEU A 272 -11.06 21.68 5.01
CA LEU A 272 -11.47 21.08 6.29
C LEU A 272 -11.29 22.05 7.46
N PHE A 273 -10.17 22.79 7.51
CA PHE A 273 -9.97 23.83 8.52
C PHE A 273 -11.04 24.93 8.43
N THR A 274 -11.43 25.32 7.22
CA THR A 274 -12.49 26.32 7.03
C THR A 274 -13.88 25.78 7.40
N LEU A 275 -14.15 24.51 7.13
CA LEU A 275 -15.37 23.81 7.57
C LEU A 275 -15.44 23.70 9.10
N LEU A 276 -14.32 23.41 9.77
CA LEU A 276 -14.22 23.41 11.23
C LEU A 276 -14.56 24.79 11.83
N ASN A 277 -13.95 25.86 11.30
CA ASN A 277 -14.22 27.22 11.75
C ASN A 277 -15.67 27.64 11.52
N ALA A 278 -16.30 27.09 10.48
CA ALA A 278 -17.72 27.26 10.20
C ALA A 278 -18.64 26.35 11.02
N ARG A 279 -18.10 25.56 11.96
CA ARG A 279 -18.84 24.56 12.77
C ARG A 279 -19.61 23.55 11.91
N CYS A 280 -19.12 23.26 10.70
CA CYS A 280 -19.73 22.30 9.81
C CYS A 280 -19.27 20.89 10.16
N ARG A 281 -20.19 20.07 10.69
CA ARG A 281 -19.91 18.69 11.04
C ARG A 281 -19.64 17.86 9.78
N THR A 282 -18.40 17.40 9.65
CA THR A 282 -17.85 16.81 8.43
C THR A 282 -17.16 15.49 8.73
N LEU A 283 -17.49 14.45 7.96
CA LEU A 283 -16.73 13.21 7.91
C LEU A 283 -15.71 13.27 6.79
N THR A 284 -14.44 13.09 7.11
CA THR A 284 -13.33 13.01 6.16
C THR A 284 -12.88 11.56 6.01
N CYS A 285 -12.96 11.05 4.79
CA CYS A 285 -12.54 9.70 4.43
C CYS A 285 -11.38 9.70 3.44
N THR A 286 -10.54 8.67 3.51
CA THR A 286 -9.53 8.39 2.48
C THR A 286 -9.42 6.86 2.26
N PRO A 287 -8.81 6.38 1.16
CA PRO A 287 -8.64 4.94 0.90
C PRO A 287 -7.68 4.24 1.88
N THR A 288 -6.65 4.93 2.38
CA THR A 288 -5.57 4.27 3.13
C THR A 288 -5.28 4.95 4.46
N ASN A 289 -4.83 4.19 5.45
CA ASN A 289 -4.40 4.74 6.75
C ASN A 289 -3.34 5.85 6.60
N VAL A 290 -2.41 5.70 5.65
CA VAL A 290 -1.35 6.68 5.39
C VAL A 290 -1.94 8.00 4.91
N SER A 291 -2.88 7.96 3.98
CA SER A 291 -3.57 9.14 3.46
C SER A 291 -4.41 9.84 4.54
N VAL A 292 -5.13 9.10 5.39
CA VAL A 292 -5.90 9.68 6.52
C VAL A 292 -4.96 10.45 7.45
N ILE A 293 -3.85 9.82 7.84
CA ILE A 293 -2.86 10.39 8.74
C ILE A 293 -2.25 11.67 8.16
N GLU A 294 -1.94 11.67 6.86
CA GLU A 294 -1.35 12.83 6.20
C GLU A 294 -2.29 14.04 6.23
N VAL A 295 -3.56 13.85 5.88
CA VAL A 295 -4.57 14.92 5.91
C VAL A 295 -4.81 15.37 7.34
N ALA A 296 -5.00 14.44 8.28
CA ALA A 296 -5.25 14.73 9.69
C ALA A 296 -4.10 15.54 10.31
N SER A 297 -2.83 15.14 10.09
CA SER A 297 -1.65 15.86 10.61
C SER A 297 -1.58 17.29 10.10
N ARG A 298 -1.93 17.53 8.84
CA ARG A 298 -1.96 18.89 8.26
C ARG A 298 -3.07 19.74 8.88
N VAL A 299 -4.26 19.19 9.05
CA VAL A 299 -5.39 19.89 9.68
C VAL A 299 -5.07 20.21 11.14
N VAL A 300 -4.60 19.23 11.91
CA VAL A 300 -4.19 19.42 13.31
C VAL A 300 -3.18 20.56 13.45
N LYS A 301 -2.16 20.61 12.59
CA LYS A 301 -1.17 21.72 12.58
C LYS A 301 -1.81 23.08 12.33
N LEU A 302 -2.81 23.17 11.46
CA LEU A 302 -3.56 24.42 11.24
C LEU A 302 -4.40 24.79 12.47
N VAL A 303 -5.10 23.81 13.05
CA VAL A 303 -5.93 24.01 14.24
C VAL A 303 -5.09 24.47 15.43
N SER A 304 -4.01 23.75 15.76
CA SER A 304 -3.11 24.09 16.87
C SER A 304 -2.52 25.50 16.76
N ARG A 305 -2.27 26.00 15.54
CA ARG A 305 -1.78 27.37 15.31
C ARG A 305 -2.85 28.45 15.43
N SER A 306 -4.13 28.07 15.42
CA SER A 306 -5.27 28.98 15.45
C SER A 306 -5.94 29.09 16.83
N LEU A 307 -5.53 28.26 17.80
CA LEU A 307 -6.12 28.23 19.13
C LEU A 307 -5.80 29.52 19.89
N LYS A 308 -6.79 30.00 20.64
CA LYS A 308 -6.68 31.23 21.46
C LYS A 308 -6.52 30.95 22.96
N ILE A 309 -7.01 29.80 23.43
CA ILE A 309 -7.11 29.45 24.84
C ILE A 309 -6.47 28.07 25.02
N GLY A 310 -5.20 28.01 25.44
CA GLY A 310 -4.47 26.74 25.61
C GLY A 310 -4.70 25.77 24.44
N ASN A 311 -5.19 24.57 24.78
CA ASN A 311 -5.55 23.52 23.81
C ASN A 311 -7.07 23.43 23.54
N TYR A 312 -7.86 24.39 24.02
CA TYR A 312 -9.30 24.41 23.83
C TYR A 312 -9.68 24.50 22.35
N GLY A 313 -10.45 23.53 21.86
CA GLY A 313 -10.85 23.39 20.46
C GLY A 313 -10.29 22.15 19.76
N LEU A 314 -9.21 21.54 20.28
CA LEU A 314 -8.70 20.26 19.75
C LEU A 314 -9.72 19.12 19.94
N GLY A 315 -10.62 19.29 20.91
CA GLY A 315 -11.81 18.48 21.13
C GLY A 315 -12.67 18.23 19.89
N ASP A 316 -12.72 19.20 18.97
CA ASP A 316 -13.59 19.15 17.80
C ASP A 316 -13.04 18.31 16.64
N VAL A 317 -11.79 17.85 16.74
CA VAL A 317 -11.12 17.04 15.72
C VAL A 317 -10.87 15.64 16.29
N VAL A 318 -11.40 14.62 15.61
CA VAL A 318 -11.27 13.21 16.05
C VAL A 318 -10.80 12.33 14.90
N LEU A 319 -9.78 11.52 15.17
CA LEU A 319 -9.27 10.46 14.29
C LEU A 319 -9.69 9.10 14.86
N PHE A 320 -10.21 8.21 14.03
CA PHE A 320 -10.56 6.85 14.44
C PHE A 320 -10.25 5.81 13.35
N GLY A 321 -9.97 4.58 13.78
CA GLY A 321 -9.55 3.52 12.87
C GLY A 321 -8.90 2.36 13.62
N ASN A 322 -7.92 1.73 12.98
CA ASN A 322 -7.06 0.73 13.62
C ASN A 322 -5.76 1.42 14.04
N GLY A 323 -5.58 1.62 15.36
CA GLY A 323 -4.46 2.37 15.93
C GLY A 323 -3.09 1.74 15.67
N GLU A 324 -3.01 0.41 15.60
CA GLU A 324 -1.78 -0.32 15.32
C GLU A 324 -1.31 -0.14 13.87
N ARG A 325 -2.21 -0.34 12.90
CA ARG A 325 -1.93 -0.13 11.47
C ARG A 325 -1.62 1.33 11.14
N MET A 326 -2.19 2.26 11.92
CA MET A 326 -1.89 3.70 11.83
C MET A 326 -0.62 4.09 12.58
N LYS A 327 -0.09 3.21 13.43
CA LYS A 327 1.04 3.45 14.34
C LYS A 327 0.84 4.69 15.21
N ILE A 328 -0.35 4.84 15.79
CA ILE A 328 -0.74 6.05 16.52
C ILE A 328 0.18 6.32 17.72
N LYS A 329 0.58 5.27 18.46
CA LYS A 329 1.48 5.41 19.62
C LYS A 329 2.86 5.98 19.26
N GLU A 330 3.31 5.83 18.02
CA GLU A 330 4.57 6.40 17.52
C GLU A 330 4.41 7.87 17.07
N ARG A 331 3.18 8.37 16.94
CA ARG A 331 2.85 9.68 16.33
C ARG A 331 2.43 10.70 17.36
N LYS A 332 3.42 11.41 17.92
CA LYS A 332 3.21 12.49 18.91
C LYS A 332 2.28 13.61 18.42
N ASP A 333 2.18 13.83 17.11
CA ASP A 333 1.33 14.87 16.53
C ASP A 333 -0.16 14.47 16.42
N LEU A 334 -0.49 13.18 16.55
CA LEU A 334 -1.84 12.66 16.33
C LEU A 334 -2.41 11.84 17.49
N VAL A 335 -1.58 11.43 18.45
CA VAL A 335 -1.99 10.56 19.57
C VAL A 335 -3.19 11.13 20.34
N ASP A 336 -3.17 12.43 20.68
CA ASP A 336 -4.25 13.10 21.43
C ASP A 336 -5.56 13.30 20.63
N PHE A 337 -5.50 13.06 19.32
CA PHE A 337 -6.64 13.14 18.41
C PHE A 337 -7.26 11.78 18.14
N PHE A 338 -6.55 10.69 18.46
CA PHE A 338 -7.08 9.36 18.28
C PHE A 338 -8.13 9.04 19.35
N ILE A 339 -9.28 8.54 18.92
CA ILE A 339 -10.46 8.41 19.79
C ILE A 339 -10.21 7.53 21.02
N ASP A 340 -9.45 6.44 20.89
CA ASP A 340 -9.24 5.52 22.01
C ASP A 340 -8.30 6.14 23.07
N GLU A 341 -7.20 6.78 22.63
CA GLU A 341 -6.30 7.53 23.52
C GLU A 341 -7.03 8.70 24.20
N ARG A 342 -7.92 9.37 23.47
CA ARG A 342 -8.76 10.43 24.02
C ARG A 342 -9.68 9.94 25.12
N VAL A 343 -10.32 8.78 24.92
CA VAL A 343 -11.17 8.16 25.93
C VAL A 343 -10.34 7.80 27.16
N ASP A 344 -9.12 7.31 27.00
CA ASP A 344 -8.20 7.02 28.11
C ASP A 344 -7.85 8.26 28.93
N LYS A 345 -7.67 9.43 28.29
CA LYS A 345 -7.41 10.71 28.97
C LYS A 345 -8.65 11.28 29.65
N LEU A 346 -9.83 11.12 29.04
CA LEU A 346 -11.07 11.63 29.60
C LEU A 346 -11.60 10.77 30.73
N TYR A 347 -11.46 9.44 30.65
CA TYR A 347 -12.07 8.51 31.60
C TYR A 347 -11.85 8.86 33.08
N PRO A 348 -10.62 9.15 33.56
CA PRO A 348 -10.40 9.55 34.95
C PRO A 348 -11.16 10.82 35.35
N CYS A 349 -11.36 11.75 34.43
CA CYS A 349 -12.06 13.00 34.69
C CYS A 349 -13.54 12.77 35.05
N PHE A 350 -14.16 11.70 34.54
CA PHE A 350 -15.57 11.40 34.76
C PHE A 350 -15.83 10.58 36.04
N MET A 351 -14.78 10.18 36.77
CA MET A 351 -14.91 9.31 37.93
C MET A 351 -15.54 10.05 39.13
N PRO A 352 -16.57 9.50 39.80
CA PRO A 352 -17.28 10.19 40.86
C PRO A 352 -16.43 10.58 42.08
N PHE A 353 -15.39 9.80 42.39
CA PHE A 353 -14.61 9.93 43.63
C PHE A 353 -13.29 10.69 43.48
N TYR A 354 -12.75 10.77 42.26
CA TYR A 354 -11.44 11.39 41.98
C TYR A 354 -11.39 12.14 40.63
N GLY A 355 -12.52 12.26 39.94
CA GLY A 355 -12.64 13.08 38.72
C GLY A 355 -12.76 14.57 39.03
N TRP A 356 -12.95 15.38 37.99
CA TRP A 356 -12.82 16.85 38.07
C TRP A 356 -13.66 17.49 39.19
N ARG A 357 -14.91 17.04 39.38
CA ARG A 357 -15.82 17.58 40.40
C ARG A 357 -15.38 17.18 41.81
N ALA A 358 -14.85 15.97 41.97
CA ALA A 358 -14.31 15.50 43.24
C ALA A 358 -13.02 16.22 43.61
N SER A 359 -12.15 16.49 42.63
CA SER A 359 -10.93 17.28 42.80
C SER A 359 -11.24 18.72 43.22
N ILE A 360 -12.23 19.36 42.58
CA ILE A 360 -12.71 20.70 42.99
C ILE A 360 -13.17 20.68 44.45
N ASN A 361 -14.06 19.76 44.80
CA ASN A 361 -14.61 19.67 46.15
C ASN A 361 -13.52 19.39 47.20
N SER A 362 -12.52 18.57 46.86
CA SER A 362 -11.41 18.28 47.76
C SER A 362 -10.51 19.49 47.98
N MET A 363 -10.25 20.28 46.92
CA MET A 363 -9.48 21.52 47.02
C MET A 363 -10.23 22.58 47.85
N ILE A 364 -11.54 22.75 47.62
CA ILE A 364 -12.38 23.66 48.42
C ILE A 364 -12.31 23.28 49.90
N ARG A 365 -12.50 21.99 50.25
CA ARG A 365 -12.43 21.53 51.64
C ARG A 365 -11.07 21.76 52.28
N LEU A 366 -9.97 21.57 51.53
CA LEU A 366 -8.62 21.81 52.04
C LEU A 366 -8.41 23.28 52.42
N LEU A 367 -8.93 24.20 51.62
CA LEU A 367 -8.77 25.64 51.83
C LEU A 367 -9.73 26.16 52.92
N GLU A 368 -10.96 25.65 53.00
CA GLU A 368 -11.94 26.07 54.00
C GLU A 368 -11.69 25.49 55.40
N ASP A 369 -11.25 24.24 55.48
CA ASP A 369 -11.05 23.51 56.75
C ASP A 369 -9.75 22.68 56.75
N PRO A 370 -8.58 23.34 56.68
CA PRO A 370 -7.28 22.67 56.67
C PRO A 370 -7.03 21.85 57.95
N GLN A 371 -7.47 22.35 59.12
CA GLN A 371 -7.28 21.68 60.40
C GLN A 371 -8.13 20.41 60.51
N GLY A 372 -9.40 20.45 60.11
CA GLY A 372 -10.26 19.27 60.10
C GLY A 372 -9.76 18.19 59.15
N GLN A 373 -9.25 18.57 57.96
CA GLN A 373 -8.60 17.63 57.04
C GLN A 373 -7.37 16.96 57.67
N TYR A 374 -6.54 17.71 58.38
CA TYR A 374 -5.36 17.17 59.08
C TYR A 374 -5.73 16.23 60.23
N TYR A 375 -6.76 16.55 61.03
CA TYR A 375 -7.23 15.64 62.08
C TYR A 375 -7.76 14.32 61.51
N GLN A 376 -8.50 14.35 60.39
CA GLN A 376 -8.94 13.15 59.70
C GLN A 376 -7.77 12.31 59.15
N TYR A 377 -6.68 12.97 58.73
CA TYR A 377 -5.45 12.30 58.33
C TYR A 377 -4.78 11.60 59.52
N LEU A 378 -4.66 12.28 60.66
CA LEU A 378 -4.08 11.71 61.89
C LEU A 378 -4.85 10.48 62.39
N GLU A 379 -6.17 10.49 62.32
CA GLU A 379 -7.00 9.33 62.70
C GLU A 379 -6.74 8.09 61.83
N LYS A 380 -6.36 8.29 60.57
CA LYS A 380 -6.09 7.22 59.59
C LYS A 380 -4.64 6.74 59.59
N SER A 381 -3.70 7.52 60.12
CA SER A 381 -2.25 7.28 60.03
C SER A 381 -1.65 6.69 61.32
N LYS A 382 -2.44 5.90 62.06
CA LYS A 382 -2.09 5.31 63.38
C LYS A 382 -0.80 4.47 63.42
N ASP A 383 -0.28 4.03 62.28
CA ASP A 383 0.88 3.12 62.18
C ASP A 383 2.17 3.78 61.62
N THR A 384 2.19 5.11 61.44
CA THR A 384 3.35 5.85 60.87
C THR A 384 3.64 7.13 61.64
N VAL A 385 4.89 7.61 61.63
CA VAL A 385 5.24 8.94 62.18
C VAL A 385 4.42 10.00 61.43
N PRO A 386 3.51 10.72 62.09
CA PRO A 386 2.64 11.66 61.40
C PRO A 386 3.44 12.90 60.96
N LYS A 387 3.30 13.26 59.68
CA LYS A 387 3.77 14.52 59.10
C LYS A 387 3.26 15.71 59.93
N SER A 388 4.03 16.78 59.99
CA SER A 388 3.53 18.05 60.56
C SER A 388 2.36 18.59 59.74
N LEU A 389 1.54 19.46 60.34
CA LEU A 389 0.42 20.11 59.64
C LEU A 389 0.90 20.79 58.34
N GLN A 390 2.03 21.49 58.39
CA GLN A 390 2.61 22.20 57.24
C GLN A 390 3.06 21.25 56.13
N GLU A 391 3.74 20.15 56.48
CA GLU A 391 4.15 19.12 55.51
C GLU A 391 2.93 18.46 54.87
N TYR A 392 1.93 18.07 55.68
CA TYR A 392 0.68 17.50 55.21
C TYR A 392 -0.05 18.43 54.25
N LEU A 393 -0.26 19.69 54.63
CA LEU A 393 -0.98 20.66 53.80
C LEU A 393 -0.23 20.92 52.49
N THR A 394 1.09 21.07 52.54
CA THR A 394 1.91 21.34 51.34
C THR A 394 1.84 20.20 50.34
N GLU A 395 2.00 18.96 50.82
CA GLU A 395 1.88 17.77 49.98
C GLU A 395 0.46 17.60 49.44
N ARG A 396 -0.55 17.72 50.31
CA ARG A 396 -1.95 17.55 49.92
C ARG A 396 -2.42 18.60 48.92
N PHE A 397 -2.00 19.85 49.09
CA PHE A 397 -2.29 20.90 48.12
C PHE A 397 -1.60 20.63 46.78
N SER A 398 -0.33 20.20 46.79
CA SER A 398 0.41 19.84 45.58
C SER A 398 -0.29 18.70 44.82
N GLU A 399 -0.71 17.64 45.52
CA GLU A 399 -1.50 16.54 44.96
C GLU A 399 -2.78 17.04 44.30
N LEU A 400 -3.63 17.76 45.05
CA LEU A 400 -4.92 18.23 44.56
C LEU A 400 -4.79 19.24 43.42
N ARG A 401 -3.73 20.07 43.44
CA ARG A 401 -3.39 20.99 42.36
C ARG A 401 -3.05 20.21 41.09
N ASN A 402 -2.20 19.18 41.19
CA ASN A 402 -1.84 18.33 40.06
C ASN A 402 -3.06 17.57 39.51
N ASP A 403 -3.93 17.06 40.38
CA ASP A 403 -5.18 16.40 39.98
C ASP A 403 -6.12 17.36 39.22
N LEU A 404 -6.28 18.58 39.72
CA LEU A 404 -7.08 19.63 39.06
C LEU A 404 -6.47 20.05 37.72
N GLU A 405 -5.15 20.28 37.68
CA GLU A 405 -4.44 20.63 36.44
C GLU A 405 -4.61 19.54 35.38
N LEU A 406 -4.45 18.27 35.76
CA LEU A 406 -4.62 17.14 34.86
C LEU A 406 -6.07 17.00 34.37
N ALA A 407 -7.03 17.13 35.28
CA ALA A 407 -8.46 17.04 34.94
C ALA A 407 -8.89 18.18 34.01
N PHE A 408 -8.59 19.43 34.37
CA PHE A 408 -8.97 20.60 33.59
C PHE A 408 -8.25 20.67 32.25
N SER A 409 -6.95 20.37 32.20
CA SER A 409 -6.21 20.29 30.94
C SER A 409 -6.76 19.20 30.03
N SER A 410 -7.11 18.04 30.59
CA SER A 410 -7.70 16.93 29.82
C SER A 410 -9.09 17.30 29.28
N LEU A 411 -9.96 17.87 30.12
CA LEU A 411 -11.29 18.33 29.69
C LEU A 411 -11.18 19.40 28.60
N CYS A 412 -10.33 20.41 28.78
CA CYS A 412 -10.15 21.49 27.80
C CYS A 412 -9.58 20.99 26.46
N THR A 413 -8.65 20.04 26.50
CA THR A 413 -7.99 19.51 25.29
C THR A 413 -8.89 18.54 24.53
N HIS A 414 -9.59 17.65 25.24
CA HIS A 414 -10.19 16.46 24.64
C HIS A 414 -11.71 16.52 24.45
N LEU A 415 -12.43 17.36 25.22
CA LEU A 415 -13.87 17.50 25.02
C LEU A 415 -14.20 18.39 23.82
N PRO A 416 -15.13 17.98 22.95
CA PRO A 416 -15.70 18.85 21.93
C PRO A 416 -16.24 20.15 22.53
N THR A 417 -16.09 21.24 21.80
CA THR A 417 -16.51 22.58 22.26
C THR A 417 -18.03 22.73 22.34
N ALA A 418 -18.78 21.82 21.71
CA ALA A 418 -20.22 21.70 21.90
C ALA A 418 -20.60 21.21 23.32
N LEU A 419 -19.67 20.54 24.02
CA LEU A 419 -19.86 20.05 25.40
C LEU A 419 -19.17 20.94 26.44
N LEU A 420 -18.10 21.64 26.07
CA LEU A 420 -17.36 22.56 26.95
C LEU A 420 -17.37 23.97 26.35
N SER A 421 -18.03 24.91 27.02
CA SER A 421 -18.08 26.31 26.57
C SER A 421 -16.71 27.00 26.69
N SER A 422 -16.47 28.02 25.88
CA SER A 422 -15.24 28.82 25.94
C SER A 422 -15.11 29.54 27.28
N GLN A 423 -16.23 29.94 27.88
CA GLN A 423 -16.29 30.53 29.21
C GLN A 423 -15.79 29.54 30.26
N ALA A 424 -16.30 28.31 30.27
CA ALA A 424 -15.88 27.27 31.20
C ALA A 424 -14.39 26.94 31.03
N ALA A 425 -13.93 26.74 29.80
CA ALA A 425 -12.52 26.48 29.51
C ALA A 425 -11.60 27.63 29.97
N THR A 426 -12.03 28.88 29.80
CA THR A 426 -11.28 30.06 30.27
C THR A 426 -11.13 30.02 31.79
N ARG A 427 -12.22 29.73 32.53
CA ARG A 427 -12.18 29.65 34.01
C ARG A 427 -11.35 28.46 34.50
N MET A 428 -11.37 27.34 33.78
CA MET A 428 -10.50 26.20 34.07
C MET A 428 -9.02 26.57 33.92
N TYR A 429 -8.60 27.16 32.80
CA TYR A 429 -7.19 27.60 32.63
C TYR A 429 -6.79 28.69 33.62
N GLU A 430 -7.66 29.67 33.86
CA GLU A 430 -7.43 30.73 34.84
C GLU A 430 -7.21 30.14 36.25
N SER A 431 -7.98 29.11 36.62
CA SER A 431 -7.81 28.44 37.91
C SER A 431 -6.46 27.72 38.02
N ILE A 432 -5.96 27.10 36.94
CA ILE A 432 -4.63 26.45 36.90
C ILE A 432 -3.53 27.51 37.05
N ASP A 433 -3.60 28.57 36.23
CA ASP A 433 -2.58 29.62 36.18
C ASP A 433 -2.47 30.38 37.51
N LEU A 434 -3.60 30.61 38.19
CA LEU A 434 -3.64 31.36 39.45
C LEU A 434 -2.83 30.70 40.57
N VAL A 435 -2.81 29.36 40.62
CA VAL A 435 -2.16 28.59 41.71
C VAL A 435 -0.87 27.89 41.28
N LYS A 436 -0.41 28.14 40.06
CA LYS A 436 0.80 27.52 39.49
C LYS A 436 2.04 27.75 40.36
N ASP A 437 2.20 28.98 40.85
CA ASP A 437 3.33 29.41 41.68
C ASP A 437 2.92 29.64 43.16
N ALA A 438 1.75 29.15 43.56
CA ALA A 438 1.26 29.27 44.93
C ALA A 438 1.97 28.30 45.88
N THR A 439 2.28 28.80 47.08
CA THR A 439 2.86 28.05 48.20
C THR A 439 2.00 28.22 49.45
N ILE A 440 2.12 27.30 50.40
CA ILE A 440 1.41 27.39 51.69
C ILE A 440 2.25 28.19 52.69
N SER A 441 1.64 29.18 53.34
CA SER A 441 2.31 30.04 54.33
C SER A 441 2.25 29.51 55.77
N GLU A 442 3.23 29.89 56.60
CA GLU A 442 3.35 29.55 58.03
C GLU A 442 2.40 30.31 58.97
N GLY A 443 1.27 30.83 58.49
CA GLY A 443 0.46 31.81 59.20
C GLY A 443 -0.36 31.32 60.42
N MET A 444 0.24 30.67 61.42
CA MET A 444 -0.36 30.50 62.75
C MET A 444 0.23 31.53 63.72
N SER A 445 -0.41 32.70 63.81
CA SER A 445 -0.27 33.57 65.00
C SER A 445 -1.65 34.09 65.41
N GLY A 446 -2.18 33.55 66.52
CA GLY A 446 -3.09 34.13 67.53
C GLY A 446 -4.33 34.97 67.16
N GLU A 447 -4.37 35.71 66.06
CA GLU A 447 -5.43 36.66 65.73
C GLU A 447 -5.69 36.67 64.20
N GLY A 448 -6.80 36.03 63.80
CA GLY A 448 -7.39 36.17 62.46
C GLY A 448 -6.73 35.35 61.33
N LEU A 449 -7.58 34.78 60.45
CA LEU A 449 -7.19 34.02 59.26
C LEU A 449 -6.33 34.88 58.32
N LYS A 450 -5.01 34.66 58.31
CA LYS A 450 -4.17 35.00 57.16
C LYS A 450 -4.44 33.96 56.06
N SER A 451 -4.48 34.41 54.80
CA SER A 451 -4.61 33.52 53.64
C SER A 451 -3.53 32.42 53.67
N ILE A 452 -3.96 31.18 53.49
CA ILE A 452 -3.11 29.97 53.42
C ILE A 452 -2.23 30.03 52.18
N LEU A 453 -2.79 30.53 51.06
CA LEU A 453 -2.09 30.64 49.78
C LEU A 453 -1.27 31.93 49.70
N VAL A 454 0.03 31.79 49.41
CA VAL A 454 0.95 32.88 49.09
C VAL A 454 1.53 32.67 47.69
N VAL A 455 1.36 33.67 46.82
CA VAL A 455 1.90 33.66 45.45
C VAL A 455 3.14 34.56 45.40
N ASN A 456 4.27 34.01 44.94
CA ASN A 456 5.52 34.77 44.84
C ASN A 456 5.53 35.63 43.57
N GLY A 457 5.37 36.95 43.75
CA GLY A 457 5.62 37.96 42.72
C GLY A 457 4.39 38.40 41.92
N GLY A 458 3.94 39.63 42.13
CA GLY A 458 3.09 40.35 41.17
C GLY A 458 1.95 41.13 41.81
N ASP A 459 2.19 42.42 41.96
CA ASP A 459 1.27 43.52 42.30
C ASP A 459 0.13 43.66 41.24
N ARG A 460 -0.71 42.63 41.05
CA ARG A 460 -1.83 42.63 40.07
C ARG A 460 -3.21 42.91 40.64
N PHE A 461 -3.34 43.03 41.96
CA PHE A 461 -4.61 43.41 42.58
C PHE A 461 -4.52 44.87 43.03
N SER A 462 -5.16 45.75 42.26
CA SER A 462 -5.33 47.16 42.59
C SER A 462 -5.92 47.30 43.99
N ARG A 463 -5.32 48.18 44.80
CA ARG A 463 -5.61 48.48 46.22
C ARG A 463 -7.07 48.85 46.58
N GLU A 464 -8.03 48.77 45.66
CA GLU A 464 -9.41 49.24 45.84
C GLU A 464 -10.44 48.12 46.03
N GLN A 465 -10.06 46.83 45.96
CA GLN A 465 -10.94 45.70 46.37
C GLN A 465 -10.12 44.64 47.12
N GLN A 466 -10.31 44.52 48.44
CA GLN A 466 -9.68 43.52 49.32
C GLN A 466 -10.20 42.09 49.04
N VAL A 467 -9.85 41.50 47.89
CA VAL A 467 -10.08 40.06 47.64
C VAL A 467 -8.73 39.37 47.68
N THR A 468 -8.55 38.40 48.58
CA THR A 468 -7.32 37.60 48.62
C THR A 468 -7.26 36.66 47.40
N VAL A 469 -6.06 36.20 47.02
CA VAL A 469 -5.90 35.21 45.94
C VAL A 469 -6.71 33.94 46.24
N GLU A 470 -6.75 33.55 47.51
CA GLU A 470 -7.52 32.41 48.00
C GLU A 470 -9.03 32.61 47.82
N ASP A 471 -9.56 33.78 48.19
CA ASP A 471 -10.98 34.11 47.99
C ASP A 471 -11.36 34.08 46.51
N TYR A 472 -10.49 34.59 45.64
CA TYR A 472 -10.72 34.55 44.20
C TYR A 472 -10.66 33.13 43.64
N TYR A 473 -9.70 32.31 44.10
CA TYR A 473 -9.59 30.91 43.69
C TYR A 473 -10.81 30.09 44.12
N LEU A 474 -11.29 30.26 45.37
CA LEU A 474 -12.52 29.62 45.85
C LEU A 474 -13.74 30.04 45.03
N LYS A 475 -13.84 31.32 44.64
CA LYS A 475 -14.91 31.79 43.73
C LYS A 475 -14.83 31.09 42.37
N LEU A 476 -13.64 30.96 41.78
CA LEU A 476 -13.45 30.24 40.50
C LEU A 476 -13.84 28.76 40.62
N LEU A 477 -13.36 28.06 41.66
CA LEU A 477 -13.65 26.64 41.89
C LEU A 477 -15.15 26.37 42.08
N ARG A 478 -15.89 27.27 42.73
CA ARG A 478 -17.35 27.16 42.88
C ARG A 478 -18.10 27.51 41.59
N LEU A 479 -17.59 28.44 40.79
CA LEU A 479 -18.22 28.86 39.53
C LEU A 479 -18.14 27.78 38.44
N ILE A 480 -17.01 27.07 38.32
CA ILE A 480 -16.80 26.09 37.23
C ILE A 480 -17.94 25.03 37.17
N PRO A 481 -18.34 24.37 38.27
CA PRO A 481 -19.46 23.42 38.27
C PRO A 481 -20.84 24.01 37.92
N GLU A 482 -21.02 25.33 38.03
CA GLU A 482 -22.29 26.01 37.66
C GLU A 482 -22.37 26.25 36.15
N ILE A 483 -21.25 26.58 35.52
CA ILE A 483 -21.17 26.91 34.09
C ILE A 483 -20.79 25.71 33.21
N PHE A 484 -20.49 24.56 33.82
CA PHE A 484 -20.10 23.35 33.14
C PHE A 484 -20.72 22.10 33.78
N THR A 485 -21.47 21.37 32.97
CA THR A 485 -22.10 20.11 33.36
C THR A 485 -21.75 19.03 32.35
N LEU A 486 -21.34 17.87 32.85
CA LEU A 486 -21.17 16.66 32.06
C LEU A 486 -22.22 15.62 32.47
N PRO A 487 -22.64 14.75 31.54
CA PRO A 487 -23.39 13.56 31.92
C PRO A 487 -22.52 12.71 32.85
N GLY A 488 -23.12 12.15 33.92
CA GLY A 488 -22.44 11.28 34.87
C GLY A 488 -22.12 9.93 34.23
N VAL A 489 -20.99 9.85 33.51
CA VAL A 489 -20.66 8.71 32.65
C VAL A 489 -19.37 8.04 33.12
N GLY A 490 -19.50 6.92 33.84
CA GLY A 490 -18.36 6.08 34.24
C GLY A 490 -17.97 5.00 33.20
N ASP A 491 -18.39 5.15 31.95
CA ASP A 491 -18.20 4.14 30.89
C ASP A 491 -17.41 4.71 29.70
N ARG A 492 -16.31 4.03 29.36
CA ARG A 492 -15.45 4.35 28.22
C ARG A 492 -16.21 4.35 26.89
N HIS A 493 -17.18 3.46 26.71
CA HIS A 493 -17.99 3.40 25.50
C HIS A 493 -18.84 4.66 25.33
N LEU A 494 -19.52 5.08 26.39
CA LEU A 494 -20.33 6.30 26.37
C LEU A 494 -19.46 7.57 26.18
N ILE A 495 -18.26 7.65 26.79
CA ILE A 495 -17.32 8.75 26.52
C ILE A 495 -16.92 8.79 25.05
N LYS A 496 -16.68 7.62 24.45
CA LYS A 496 -16.37 7.47 23.02
C LYS A 496 -17.51 7.98 22.14
N GLU A 497 -18.74 7.58 22.44
CA GLU A 497 -19.94 8.05 21.72
C GLU A 497 -20.14 9.56 21.88
N LEU A 498 -19.92 10.12 23.08
CA LEU A 498 -20.01 11.56 23.32
C LEU A 498 -19.01 12.33 22.44
N CYS A 499 -17.76 11.88 22.39
CA CYS A 499 -16.72 12.49 21.56
C CYS A 499 -17.05 12.40 20.06
N LEU A 500 -17.43 11.22 19.57
CA LEU A 500 -17.79 11.03 18.16
C LEU A 500 -19.06 11.80 17.77
N GLY A 501 -20.02 11.88 18.68
CA GLY A 501 -21.30 12.57 18.49
C GLY A 501 -21.16 14.08 18.38
N HIS A 502 -20.23 14.69 19.11
CA HIS A 502 -20.13 16.15 19.23
C HIS A 502 -18.90 16.76 18.53
N ALA A 503 -17.96 15.94 18.03
CA ALA A 503 -16.86 16.43 17.21
C ALA A 503 -17.34 17.06 15.89
N CYS A 504 -16.64 18.10 15.44
CA CYS A 504 -16.92 18.78 14.17
C CYS A 504 -16.24 18.09 12.99
N LEU A 505 -14.98 17.69 13.12
CA LEU A 505 -14.25 16.98 12.07
C LEU A 505 -13.91 15.56 12.53
N LEU A 506 -14.34 14.59 11.72
CA LEU A 506 -14.12 13.17 11.95
C LEU A 506 -13.22 12.63 10.83
N PHE A 507 -12.15 11.92 11.16
CA PHE A 507 -11.21 11.33 10.20
C PHE A 507 -11.19 9.81 10.31
N SER A 508 -11.35 9.13 9.16
CA SER A 508 -11.23 7.67 9.08
C SER A 508 -10.86 7.22 7.66
N THR A 509 -10.57 5.94 7.47
CA THR A 509 -10.66 5.37 6.12
C THR A 509 -12.13 5.26 5.69
N ALA A 510 -12.40 5.13 4.38
CA ALA A 510 -13.76 4.92 3.87
C ALA A 510 -14.40 3.68 4.51
N SER A 511 -13.69 2.54 4.52
CA SER A 511 -14.14 1.32 5.23
C SER A 511 -14.38 1.55 6.72
N CYS A 512 -13.50 2.25 7.45
CA CYS A 512 -13.68 2.47 8.89
C CYS A 512 -14.90 3.33 9.25
N SER A 513 -15.41 4.15 8.32
CA SER A 513 -16.60 4.98 8.56
C SER A 513 -17.86 4.18 8.91
N ALA A 514 -17.94 2.90 8.52
CA ALA A 514 -19.03 2.00 8.93
C ALA A 514 -19.14 1.81 10.45
N ARG A 515 -18.09 2.12 11.22
CA ARG A 515 -18.10 2.08 12.70
C ARG A 515 -18.73 3.31 13.32
N LEU A 516 -19.07 4.32 12.52
CA LEU A 516 -19.58 5.58 13.00
C LEU A 516 -21.08 5.47 13.26
N TYR A 517 -21.42 5.08 14.48
CA TYR A 517 -22.78 5.10 14.98
C TYR A 517 -22.90 6.31 15.90
N THR A 518 -23.41 7.43 15.38
CA THR A 518 -23.63 8.63 16.20
C THR A 518 -25.09 9.01 16.18
N GLY A 519 -25.66 9.32 17.35
CA GLY A 519 -27.02 9.86 17.45
C GLY A 519 -27.20 11.24 16.81
N GLN A 520 -26.10 11.91 16.47
CA GLN A 520 -26.09 13.17 15.74
C GLN A 520 -25.89 12.91 14.24
N PRO A 521 -26.64 13.57 13.33
CA PRO A 521 -26.44 13.42 11.89
C PRO A 521 -25.17 14.14 11.41
N ILE A 522 -24.58 13.62 10.33
CA ILE A 522 -23.50 14.28 9.58
C ILE A 522 -24.09 14.66 8.24
N HIS A 523 -23.81 15.86 7.74
CA HIS A 523 -24.41 16.34 6.48
C HIS A 523 -23.43 16.35 5.31
N LEU A 524 -22.13 16.39 5.58
CA LEU A 524 -21.07 16.52 4.58
C LEU A 524 -20.02 15.42 4.73
N VAL A 525 -19.73 14.75 3.62
CA VAL A 525 -18.58 13.83 3.49
C VAL A 525 -17.53 14.45 2.57
N VAL A 526 -16.29 14.49 3.02
CA VAL A 526 -15.12 14.83 2.20
C VAL A 526 -14.31 13.56 1.97
N VAL A 527 -14.06 13.19 0.71
CA VAL A 527 -13.26 12.01 0.37
C VAL A 527 -12.00 12.45 -0.34
N ASP A 528 -10.85 12.36 0.33
CA ASP A 528 -9.54 12.61 -0.29
C ASP A 528 -9.00 11.33 -0.96
N GLU A 529 -8.24 11.51 -2.03
CA GLU A 529 -7.79 10.42 -2.91
C GLU A 529 -8.95 9.52 -3.41
N ALA A 530 -10.13 10.12 -3.65
CA ALA A 530 -11.36 9.43 -4.05
C ALA A 530 -11.23 8.60 -5.34
N ALA A 531 -10.28 8.95 -6.20
CA ALA A 531 -10.01 8.20 -7.44
C ALA A 531 -9.40 6.80 -7.19
N GLN A 532 -8.88 6.54 -5.99
CA GLN A 532 -8.26 5.26 -5.60
C GLN A 532 -9.22 4.34 -4.83
N LEU A 533 -10.45 4.77 -4.56
CA LEU A 533 -11.47 3.93 -3.93
C LEU A 533 -12.24 3.14 -4.97
N LYS A 534 -12.59 1.89 -4.66
CA LYS A 534 -13.65 1.19 -5.38
C LYS A 534 -14.93 1.98 -5.19
N GLU A 535 -15.76 2.04 -6.21
CA GLU A 535 -16.99 2.83 -6.12
C GLU A 535 -17.91 2.36 -4.99
N CYS A 536 -18.07 1.04 -4.85
CA CYS A 536 -18.82 0.41 -3.77
C CYS A 536 -18.22 0.68 -2.38
N GLU A 537 -16.92 0.95 -2.27
CA GLU A 537 -16.29 1.36 -1.01
C GLU A 537 -16.62 2.82 -0.65
N THR A 538 -16.76 3.69 -1.65
CA THR A 538 -17.22 5.06 -1.45
C THR A 538 -18.67 5.12 -0.96
N ALA A 539 -19.49 4.11 -1.30
CA ALA A 539 -20.87 4.04 -0.81
C ALA A 539 -20.97 3.91 0.72
N ILE A 540 -19.97 3.33 1.38
CA ILE A 540 -19.96 3.13 2.85
C ILE A 540 -20.19 4.46 3.60
N PRO A 541 -19.36 5.51 3.43
CA PRO A 541 -19.59 6.78 4.10
C PRO A 541 -20.78 7.57 3.52
N LEU A 542 -21.12 7.41 2.23
CA LEU A 542 -22.22 8.16 1.60
C LEU A 542 -23.60 7.71 2.07
N LEU A 543 -23.73 6.46 2.52
CA LEU A 543 -24.97 5.89 3.03
C LEU A 543 -25.12 6.05 4.55
N LEU A 544 -24.27 6.84 5.20
CA LEU A 544 -24.46 7.17 6.62
C LEU A 544 -25.69 8.08 6.82
N PRO A 545 -26.38 7.99 7.98
CA PRO A 545 -27.56 8.81 8.24
C PRO A 545 -27.28 10.32 8.19
N GLY A 546 -28.11 11.05 7.43
CA GLY A 546 -28.10 12.51 7.37
C GLY A 546 -27.21 13.12 6.27
N ILE A 547 -26.42 12.31 5.56
CA ILE A 547 -25.52 12.80 4.50
C ILE A 547 -26.35 13.39 3.35
N GLN A 548 -26.04 14.63 2.98
CA GLN A 548 -26.68 15.35 1.88
C GLN A 548 -25.67 15.82 0.84
N HIS A 549 -24.42 16.02 1.24
CA HIS A 549 -23.38 16.56 0.38
C HIS A 549 -22.13 15.70 0.43
N SER A 550 -21.45 15.61 -0.71
CA SER A 550 -20.13 15.01 -0.82
C SER A 550 -19.18 15.87 -1.64
N ILE A 551 -17.92 15.91 -1.20
CA ILE A 551 -16.81 16.52 -1.93
C ILE A 551 -15.79 15.42 -2.17
N LEU A 552 -15.60 15.05 -3.44
CA LEU A 552 -14.61 14.05 -3.84
C LEU A 552 -13.38 14.78 -4.39
N ILE A 553 -12.22 14.53 -3.79
CA ILE A 553 -10.93 15.07 -4.24
C ILE A 553 -10.10 13.91 -4.77
N GLY A 554 -9.58 14.02 -5.99
CA GLY A 554 -8.84 12.93 -6.60
C GLY A 554 -8.22 13.27 -7.94
N ASP A 555 -7.67 12.23 -8.58
CA ASP A 555 -7.13 12.30 -9.94
C ASP A 555 -7.34 10.98 -10.68
N GLU A 556 -8.33 10.93 -11.58
CA GLU A 556 -8.66 9.74 -12.37
C GLU A 556 -7.60 9.40 -13.44
N LYS A 557 -6.57 10.25 -13.59
CA LYS A 557 -5.40 9.96 -14.44
C LYS A 557 -4.27 9.26 -13.69
N GLN A 558 -4.40 9.02 -12.38
CA GLN A 558 -3.48 8.21 -11.57
C GLN A 558 -4.07 6.83 -11.26
N LEU A 559 -3.40 6.03 -10.43
CA LEU A 559 -3.75 4.62 -10.20
C LEU A 559 -5.21 4.47 -9.74
N PRO A 560 -5.96 3.51 -10.32
CA PRO A 560 -7.29 3.15 -9.82
C PRO A 560 -7.18 2.40 -8.49
N ALA A 561 -8.34 2.00 -7.96
CA ALA A 561 -8.38 1.07 -6.85
C ALA A 561 -7.72 -0.27 -7.20
N MET A 562 -7.06 -0.88 -6.22
CA MET A 562 -6.49 -2.22 -6.37
C MET A 562 -7.62 -3.27 -6.45
N VAL A 563 -7.56 -4.11 -7.47
CA VAL A 563 -8.44 -5.26 -7.67
C VAL A 563 -7.57 -6.49 -7.83
N GLU A 564 -7.83 -7.53 -7.05
CA GLU A 564 -7.08 -8.78 -7.10
C GLU A 564 -7.56 -9.70 -8.22
N SER A 565 -8.88 -9.80 -8.41
CA SER A 565 -9.45 -10.61 -9.48
C SER A 565 -9.30 -9.94 -10.85
N GLN A 566 -8.73 -10.67 -11.81
CA GLN A 566 -8.71 -10.24 -13.19
C GLN A 566 -10.12 -10.18 -13.79
N ILE A 567 -11.01 -11.09 -13.39
CA ILE A 567 -12.42 -11.13 -13.81
C ILE A 567 -13.15 -9.87 -13.32
N ALA A 568 -13.01 -9.52 -12.03
CA ALA A 568 -13.61 -8.30 -11.49
C ALA A 568 -12.98 -7.02 -12.08
N LEU A 569 -11.68 -7.04 -12.37
CA LEU A 569 -10.99 -5.92 -13.02
C LEU A 569 -11.55 -5.67 -14.42
N GLU A 570 -11.75 -6.72 -15.22
CA GLU A 570 -12.35 -6.65 -16.56
C GLU A 570 -13.82 -6.21 -16.52
N ALA A 571 -14.55 -6.59 -15.46
CA ALA A 571 -15.90 -6.10 -15.20
C ALA A 571 -15.96 -4.61 -14.79
N GLY A 572 -14.83 -3.96 -14.56
CA GLY A 572 -14.75 -2.54 -14.19
C GLY A 572 -14.95 -2.28 -12.69
N PHE A 573 -14.75 -3.28 -11.83
CA PHE A 573 -14.89 -3.17 -10.37
C PHE A 573 -13.91 -2.17 -9.73
N GLY A 574 -12.76 -1.96 -10.37
CA GLY A 574 -11.73 -1.00 -9.91
C GLY A 574 -12.02 0.47 -10.24
N ARG A 575 -13.09 0.76 -10.98
CA ARG A 575 -13.50 2.15 -11.28
C ARG A 575 -14.00 2.84 -10.02
N SER A 576 -13.58 4.08 -9.82
CA SER A 576 -14.02 4.91 -8.70
C SER A 576 -15.26 5.73 -9.02
N LEU A 577 -15.96 6.19 -7.98
CA LEU A 577 -17.09 7.12 -8.14
C LEU A 577 -16.63 8.43 -8.82
N PHE A 578 -15.44 8.90 -8.47
CA PHE A 578 -14.83 10.07 -9.08
C PHE A 578 -14.67 9.88 -10.60
N GLU A 579 -14.12 8.72 -11.00
CA GLU A 579 -13.94 8.40 -12.41
C GLU A 579 -15.28 8.30 -13.15
N ARG A 580 -16.29 7.64 -12.58
CA ARG A 580 -17.62 7.56 -13.20
C ARG A 580 -18.21 8.95 -13.43
N LEU A 581 -18.22 9.80 -12.40
CA LEU A 581 -18.76 11.15 -12.52
C LEU A 581 -17.97 11.99 -13.54
N ALA A 582 -16.65 11.76 -13.66
CA ALA A 582 -15.84 12.37 -14.71
C ALA A 582 -16.21 11.87 -16.12
N ILE A 583 -16.51 10.58 -16.29
CA ILE A 583 -17.01 9.99 -17.55
C ILE A 583 -18.36 10.61 -17.93
N LEU A 584 -19.26 10.74 -16.95
CA LEU A 584 -20.58 11.36 -17.06
C LEU A 584 -20.55 12.89 -17.17
N LYS A 585 -19.35 13.48 -17.31
CA LYS A 585 -19.10 14.91 -17.56
C LYS A 585 -19.55 15.85 -16.43
N HIS A 586 -19.66 15.36 -15.19
CA HIS A 586 -19.89 16.24 -14.04
C HIS A 586 -18.78 17.30 -13.94
N LYS A 587 -19.15 18.51 -13.52
CA LYS A 587 -18.22 19.62 -13.35
C LYS A 587 -17.12 19.26 -12.35
N LYS A 588 -15.87 19.46 -12.76
CA LYS A 588 -14.66 19.28 -11.93
C LYS A 588 -13.95 20.61 -11.76
N TYR A 589 -13.58 20.93 -10.52
CA TYR A 589 -12.74 22.08 -10.19
C TYR A 589 -11.27 21.66 -10.32
N LEU A 590 -10.61 22.10 -11.40
CA LEU A 590 -9.22 21.75 -11.68
C LEU A 590 -8.25 22.60 -10.86
N LEU A 591 -7.40 21.96 -10.07
CA LEU A 591 -6.22 22.62 -9.48
C LEU A 591 -5.15 22.75 -10.56
N ASN A 592 -4.89 23.95 -11.05
CA ASN A 592 -4.20 24.16 -12.32
C ASN A 592 -2.74 24.63 -12.20
N ILE A 593 -2.16 24.68 -10.99
CA ILE A 593 -0.75 25.06 -10.78
C ILE A 593 -0.02 23.97 -10.01
N GLN A 594 1.08 23.45 -10.55
CA GLN A 594 1.94 22.45 -9.90
C GLN A 594 3.19 23.09 -9.25
N TYR A 595 3.53 22.61 -8.06
CA TYR A 595 4.60 23.15 -7.19
C TYR A 595 5.74 22.15 -6.92
N ARG A 596 5.73 20.99 -7.58
CA ARG A 596 6.58 19.84 -7.26
C ARG A 596 7.68 19.60 -8.28
N MET A 597 7.34 19.57 -9.55
CA MET A 597 8.22 19.07 -10.61
C MET A 597 8.96 20.23 -11.26
N HIS A 598 10.24 20.04 -11.54
CA HIS A 598 10.95 20.91 -12.46
C HIS A 598 10.27 20.87 -13.85
N ARG A 599 10.31 22.00 -14.58
CA ARG A 599 9.62 22.15 -15.88
C ARG A 599 9.97 21.08 -16.91
N SER A 600 11.23 20.62 -16.93
CA SER A 600 11.68 19.55 -17.84
C SER A 600 11.02 18.19 -17.56
N ILE A 601 10.49 18.00 -16.36
CA ILE A 601 9.77 16.79 -15.93
C ILE A 601 8.26 16.97 -16.15
N SER A 602 7.70 18.11 -15.73
CA SER A 602 6.24 18.35 -15.76
C SER A 602 5.66 18.45 -17.18
N ILE A 603 6.45 18.89 -18.16
CA ILE A 603 5.95 19.23 -19.50
C ILE A 603 5.34 18.02 -20.24
N PHE A 604 5.98 16.84 -20.17
CA PHE A 604 5.47 15.66 -20.86
C PHE A 604 4.19 15.12 -20.21
N PRO A 605 4.12 14.85 -18.88
CA PRO A 605 2.89 14.42 -18.25
C PRO A 605 1.73 15.40 -18.45
N ASN A 606 1.99 16.71 -18.37
CA ASN A 606 0.97 17.73 -18.58
C ASN A 606 0.38 17.66 -20.01
N ARG A 607 1.22 17.52 -21.03
CA ARG A 607 0.77 17.38 -22.41
C ARG A 607 -0.01 16.09 -22.63
N GLU A 608 0.53 14.97 -22.15
CA GLU A 608 0.04 13.62 -22.48
C GLU A 608 -1.19 13.19 -21.67
N PHE A 609 -1.33 13.63 -20.42
CA PHE A 609 -2.41 13.20 -19.53
C PHE A 609 -3.42 14.30 -19.19
N TYR A 610 -3.02 15.56 -19.26
CA TYR A 610 -3.82 16.69 -18.77
C TYR A 610 -4.12 17.76 -19.84
N GLY A 611 -3.71 17.54 -21.09
CA GLY A 611 -4.05 18.44 -22.21
C GLY A 611 -3.49 19.86 -22.05
N MET A 612 -2.32 20.01 -21.44
CA MET A 612 -1.66 21.31 -21.20
C MET A 612 -2.43 22.27 -20.28
N GLN A 613 -3.39 21.78 -19.49
CA GLN A 613 -4.17 22.62 -18.57
C GLN A 613 -3.42 22.99 -17.27
N ILE A 614 -2.25 22.39 -17.01
CA ILE A 614 -1.49 22.61 -15.77
C ILE A 614 -0.33 23.58 -16.01
N GLN A 615 -0.16 24.52 -15.10
CA GLN A 615 0.90 25.52 -15.13
C GLN A 615 1.96 25.21 -14.08
N ASP A 616 3.21 25.54 -14.38
CA ASP A 616 4.30 25.47 -13.40
C ASP A 616 4.30 26.73 -12.51
N ALA A 617 4.34 26.54 -11.19
CA ALA A 617 4.44 27.63 -10.22
C ALA A 617 5.74 28.47 -10.41
N PRO A 618 5.77 29.74 -9.98
CA PRO A 618 6.99 30.54 -10.02
C PRO A 618 8.16 29.88 -9.28
N THR A 619 7.90 29.21 -8.15
CA THR A 619 8.92 28.54 -7.33
C THR A 619 9.70 27.47 -8.08
N VAL A 620 9.05 26.68 -8.93
CA VAL A 620 9.70 25.60 -9.70
C VAL A 620 10.40 26.10 -10.97
N LYS A 621 10.17 27.37 -11.34
CA LYS A 621 10.83 28.05 -12.48
C LYS A 621 12.09 28.80 -12.06
N GLN A 622 12.31 29.02 -10.76
CA GLN A 622 13.48 29.74 -10.27
C GLN A 622 14.76 28.92 -10.49
N ARG A 623 15.87 29.61 -10.77
CA ARG A 623 17.18 28.96 -11.01
C ARG A 623 17.68 28.13 -9.82
N ASN A 624 17.37 28.55 -8.59
CA ASN A 624 17.72 27.83 -7.37
C ASN A 624 16.94 26.51 -7.18
N TYR A 625 15.84 26.31 -7.92
CA TYR A 625 15.07 25.07 -7.90
C TYR A 625 15.71 23.98 -8.77
N THR A 626 16.44 24.38 -9.81
CA THR A 626 17.21 23.48 -10.66
C THR A 626 18.42 22.98 -9.87
N LYS A 627 18.39 21.69 -9.50
CA LYS A 627 19.50 21.03 -8.83
C LYS A 627 20.14 20.03 -9.78
N GLN A 628 21.44 20.17 -10.02
CA GLN A 628 22.23 19.22 -10.78
C GLN A 628 23.14 18.45 -9.84
N TYR A 629 22.81 17.18 -9.60
CA TYR A 629 23.54 16.33 -8.64
C TYR A 629 24.69 15.56 -9.29
N LEU A 630 24.60 15.25 -10.58
CA LEU A 630 25.63 14.55 -11.35
C LEU A 630 25.98 15.37 -12.62
N PRO A 631 27.26 15.50 -12.99
CA PRO A 631 27.68 16.12 -14.25
C PRO A 631 27.46 15.17 -15.44
N GLY A 632 26.91 15.68 -16.56
CA GLY A 632 26.90 14.98 -17.85
C GLY A 632 25.52 14.69 -18.46
N LYS A 633 25.40 14.98 -19.76
CA LYS A 633 24.43 14.38 -20.69
C LYS A 633 25.01 13.02 -21.11
N SER A 634 24.32 11.92 -20.87
CA SER A 634 24.85 10.57 -21.17
C SER A 634 24.57 10.23 -22.64
N HIS A 635 25.49 9.66 -23.39
CA HIS A 635 25.25 9.28 -24.78
C HIS A 635 25.53 7.77 -24.93
N GLY A 636 25.00 7.09 -25.96
CA GLY A 636 25.25 5.65 -26.16
C GLY A 636 24.52 4.99 -27.36
N GLU A 637 24.92 3.75 -27.70
CA GLU A 637 24.20 2.87 -28.63
C GLU A 637 23.76 1.52 -28.02
N GLU A 638 22.82 0.84 -28.68
CA GLU A 638 21.97 -0.24 -28.14
C GLU A 638 22.67 -1.59 -27.87
N GLN A 639 22.16 -2.35 -26.88
CA GLN A 639 22.36 -3.81 -26.80
C GLN A 639 21.09 -4.60 -26.46
N TYR A 640 20.98 -5.78 -27.08
CA TYR A 640 19.93 -6.77 -26.88
C TYR A 640 20.22 -7.68 -25.68
N GLY A 641 19.45 -7.55 -24.62
CA GLY A 641 19.30 -8.60 -23.60
C GLY A 641 18.19 -9.57 -24.00
N GLU A 642 18.52 -10.83 -24.24
CA GLU A 642 17.54 -11.91 -24.37
C GLU A 642 17.17 -12.43 -22.98
N GLY A 643 16.05 -11.96 -22.45
CA GLY A 643 15.49 -12.50 -21.22
C GLY A 643 13.98 -12.30 -21.16
N ARG A 644 13.23 -13.39 -21.05
CA ARG A 644 11.82 -13.36 -20.56
C ARG A 644 11.74 -13.10 -19.03
N SER A 645 12.86 -12.74 -18.40
CA SER A 645 12.99 -12.51 -16.97
C SER A 645 12.24 -11.24 -16.54
N LEU A 646 11.62 -11.28 -15.36
CA LEU A 646 10.99 -10.11 -14.72
C LEU A 646 12.02 -9.24 -13.97
N LYS A 647 13.32 -9.47 -14.23
CA LYS A 647 14.45 -8.67 -13.74
C LYS A 647 15.48 -8.47 -14.86
N ASN A 648 16.16 -7.32 -14.84
CA ASN A 648 17.19 -6.90 -15.79
C ASN A 648 18.45 -6.49 -14.99
N ASN A 649 19.46 -7.35 -15.00
CA ASN A 649 20.70 -7.17 -14.23
C ASN A 649 21.56 -6.01 -14.72
N VAL A 650 21.44 -5.64 -16.01
CA VAL A 650 22.13 -4.48 -16.59
C VAL A 650 21.56 -3.20 -15.98
N GLU A 651 20.24 -3.06 -15.96
CA GLU A 651 19.58 -1.94 -15.29
C GLU A 651 19.92 -1.91 -13.79
N VAL A 652 20.00 -3.08 -13.12
CA VAL A 652 20.42 -3.15 -11.70
C VAL A 652 21.83 -2.58 -11.48
N ALA A 653 22.81 -2.93 -12.33
CA ALA A 653 24.16 -2.39 -12.23
C ALA A 653 24.19 -0.86 -12.42
N VAL A 654 23.49 -0.37 -13.46
CA VAL A 654 23.42 1.07 -13.74
C VAL A 654 22.76 1.82 -12.58
N VAL A 655 21.66 1.32 -12.02
CA VAL A 655 21.01 1.89 -10.84
C VAL A 655 21.97 1.96 -9.65
N SER A 656 22.70 0.87 -9.38
CA SER A 656 23.66 0.78 -8.27
C SER A 656 24.79 1.82 -8.42
N ASP A 657 25.35 1.97 -9.61
CA ASP A 657 26.40 2.96 -9.89
C ASP A 657 25.90 4.41 -9.72
N ILE A 658 24.71 4.74 -10.24
CA ILE A 658 24.10 6.06 -10.06
C ILE A 658 23.92 6.37 -8.56
N ILE A 659 23.43 5.40 -7.79
CA ILE A 659 23.23 5.56 -6.34
C ILE A 659 24.57 5.76 -5.62
N ALA A 660 25.60 5.01 -5.98
CA ALA A 660 26.94 5.16 -5.41
C ALA A 660 27.51 6.57 -5.66
N LYS A 661 27.37 7.09 -6.88
CA LYS A 661 27.77 8.47 -7.22
C LYS A 661 26.98 9.51 -6.44
N LEU A 662 25.65 9.36 -6.34
CA LEU A 662 24.80 10.27 -5.57
C LEU A 662 25.14 10.26 -4.07
N LEU A 663 25.48 9.09 -3.53
CA LEU A 663 25.94 8.95 -2.14
C LEU A 663 27.28 9.69 -1.94
N GLN A 664 28.23 9.57 -2.87
CA GLN A 664 29.48 10.32 -2.83
C GLN A 664 29.26 11.83 -2.90
N VAL A 665 28.35 12.30 -3.76
CA VAL A 665 27.98 13.71 -3.86
C VAL A 665 27.35 14.21 -2.56
N SER A 666 26.43 13.46 -1.97
CA SER A 666 25.83 13.78 -0.67
C SER A 666 26.90 13.94 0.42
N LYS A 667 27.83 12.96 0.52
CA LYS A 667 28.94 12.99 1.48
C LYS A 667 29.86 14.20 1.27
N ARG A 668 30.24 14.49 0.02
CA ARG A 668 31.15 15.59 -0.33
C ARG A 668 30.53 16.96 -0.10
N THR A 669 29.27 17.14 -0.48
CA THR A 669 28.58 18.44 -0.43
C THR A 669 27.89 18.70 0.91
N LYS A 670 27.76 17.67 1.77
CA LYS A 670 26.95 17.67 2.99
C LYS A 670 25.50 18.12 2.75
N THR A 671 25.00 17.92 1.54
CA THR A 671 23.62 18.25 1.19
C THR A 671 22.72 17.05 1.43
N ARG A 672 21.50 17.32 1.89
CA ARG A 672 20.49 16.28 2.01
C ARG A 672 20.01 15.87 0.62
N ILE A 673 20.14 14.60 0.26
CA ILE A 673 19.67 14.03 -1.01
C ILE A 673 18.68 12.91 -0.70
N SER A 674 17.53 12.96 -1.35
CA SER A 674 16.52 11.90 -1.25
C SER A 674 16.28 11.27 -2.63
N VAL A 675 16.36 9.94 -2.68
CA VAL A 675 16.36 9.14 -3.91
C VAL A 675 15.30 8.06 -3.82
N GLY A 676 14.45 7.98 -4.84
CA GLY A 676 13.53 6.88 -5.04
C GLY A 676 13.91 6.05 -6.26
N VAL A 677 13.93 4.73 -6.12
CA VAL A 677 14.03 3.79 -7.24
C VAL A 677 12.70 3.09 -7.42
N ILE A 678 12.15 3.16 -8.62
CA ILE A 678 10.83 2.63 -8.95
C ILE A 678 10.96 1.63 -10.10
N SER A 679 10.37 0.44 -9.94
CA SER A 679 10.28 -0.54 -11.01
C SER A 679 8.90 -1.21 -11.02
N PRO A 680 8.34 -1.55 -12.19
CA PRO A 680 7.04 -2.22 -12.28
C PRO A 680 7.05 -3.66 -11.73
N TYR A 681 8.22 -4.30 -11.61
CA TYR A 681 8.32 -5.71 -11.23
C TYR A 681 8.97 -5.91 -9.85
N LYS A 682 8.29 -6.66 -8.98
CA LYS A 682 8.78 -6.95 -7.62
C LYS A 682 10.13 -7.69 -7.63
N ALA A 683 10.35 -8.58 -8.60
CA ALA A 683 11.63 -9.27 -8.77
C ALA A 683 12.79 -8.30 -9.04
N GLN A 684 12.56 -7.24 -9.83
CA GLN A 684 13.56 -6.20 -10.07
C GLN A 684 13.80 -5.35 -8.81
N VAL A 685 12.73 -4.99 -8.10
CA VAL A 685 12.83 -4.26 -6.82
C VAL A 685 13.74 -5.00 -5.83
N LEU A 686 13.54 -6.32 -5.68
CA LEU A 686 14.36 -7.17 -4.82
C LEU A 686 15.81 -7.25 -5.30
N ALA A 687 16.02 -7.48 -6.60
CA ALA A 687 17.38 -7.56 -7.18
C ALA A 687 18.17 -6.25 -6.99
N ILE A 688 17.52 -5.10 -7.12
CA ILE A 688 18.13 -3.79 -6.86
C ILE A 688 18.47 -3.64 -5.37
N GLN A 689 17.55 -4.02 -4.48
CA GLN A 689 17.78 -3.98 -3.03
C GLN A 689 18.98 -4.83 -2.61
N GLU A 690 19.04 -6.07 -3.08
CA GLU A 690 20.15 -7.00 -2.82
C GLU A 690 21.48 -6.42 -3.32
N LYS A 691 21.54 -5.96 -4.57
CA LYS A 691 22.79 -5.40 -5.13
C LYS A 691 23.28 -4.17 -4.38
N ILE A 692 22.37 -3.30 -3.94
CA ILE A 692 22.73 -2.09 -3.18
C ILE A 692 23.22 -2.47 -1.79
N GLN A 693 22.63 -3.48 -1.15
CA GLN A 693 23.11 -3.98 0.14
C GLN A 693 24.53 -4.53 0.05
N GLU A 694 24.90 -5.19 -1.06
CA GLU A 694 26.27 -5.67 -1.30
C GLU A 694 27.28 -4.56 -1.58
N THR A 695 26.90 -3.59 -2.43
CA THR A 695 27.81 -2.57 -2.96
C THR A 695 27.95 -1.33 -2.08
N CYS A 696 26.95 -1.04 -1.25
CA CYS A 696 26.86 0.19 -0.46
C CYS A 696 26.91 -0.04 1.05
N SER A 697 27.62 -1.09 1.51
CA SER A 697 27.74 -1.54 2.92
C SER A 697 28.35 -0.55 3.93
N GLY A 698 28.47 0.73 3.58
CA GLY A 698 28.88 1.83 4.45
C GLY A 698 27.73 2.82 4.63
N GLY A 699 26.87 2.54 5.61
CA GLY A 699 25.69 3.33 5.93
C GLY A 699 25.96 4.84 6.06
N ASP A 700 24.93 5.63 5.77
CA ASP A 700 24.92 7.07 5.98
C ASP A 700 24.96 7.40 7.47
N ALA A 701 26.18 7.54 8.01
CA ALA A 701 26.42 7.89 9.41
C ALA A 701 25.85 9.27 9.82
N GLY A 702 25.31 10.07 8.89
CA GLY A 702 24.84 11.43 9.13
C GLY A 702 23.36 11.72 8.81
N GLY A 703 22.58 10.75 8.29
CA GLY A 703 21.17 10.95 7.93
C GLY A 703 20.91 11.96 6.78
N LEU A 704 21.93 12.25 5.96
CA LEU A 704 21.90 13.17 4.82
C LEU A 704 21.46 12.49 3.50
N PHE A 705 21.37 11.17 3.45
CA PHE A 705 20.99 10.40 2.27
C PHE A 705 19.82 9.47 2.58
N THR A 706 18.71 9.61 1.87
CA THR A 706 17.54 8.73 2.02
C THR A 706 17.29 7.98 0.72
N LEU A 707 17.19 6.64 0.79
CA LEU A 707 16.93 5.79 -0.37
C LEU A 707 15.66 4.95 -0.16
N LYS A 708 14.74 4.99 -1.13
CA LYS A 708 13.53 4.15 -1.13
C LYS A 708 13.44 3.37 -2.43
N ILE A 709 13.38 2.05 -2.35
CA ILE A 709 13.24 1.16 -3.52
C ILE A 709 11.89 0.46 -3.40
N ARG A 710 10.96 0.73 -4.32
CA ARG A 710 9.58 0.21 -4.28
C ARG A 710 9.04 -0.09 -5.68
N SER A 711 7.91 -0.78 -5.74
CA SER A 711 7.10 -0.86 -6.96
C SER A 711 6.40 0.47 -7.26
N VAL A 712 5.84 0.62 -8.47
CA VAL A 712 5.04 1.80 -8.86
C VAL A 712 3.91 2.06 -7.87
N ASP A 713 3.12 1.02 -7.58
CA ASP A 713 1.97 1.11 -6.66
C ASP A 713 2.41 1.42 -5.22
N GLY A 714 3.54 0.85 -4.78
CA GLY A 714 4.11 1.12 -3.46
C GLY A 714 4.75 2.51 -3.30
N PHE A 715 4.87 3.29 -4.38
CA PHE A 715 5.39 4.66 -4.37
C PHE A 715 4.28 5.72 -4.52
N GLN A 716 3.02 5.30 -4.59
CA GLN A 716 1.88 6.22 -4.66
C GLN A 716 1.83 7.14 -3.44
N GLY A 717 1.50 8.42 -3.66
CA GLY A 717 1.56 9.47 -2.62
C GLY A 717 2.98 9.92 -2.26
N GLY A 718 4.01 9.11 -2.52
CA GLY A 718 5.42 9.48 -2.32
C GLY A 718 5.94 10.49 -3.35
N GLU A 719 6.99 11.21 -2.97
CA GLU A 719 7.81 12.07 -3.83
C GLU A 719 9.25 12.06 -3.31
N GLU A 720 10.22 12.22 -4.20
CA GLU A 720 11.64 12.34 -3.83
C GLU A 720 12.33 13.40 -4.71
N ASP A 721 13.45 13.92 -4.24
CA ASP A 721 14.24 14.90 -4.99
C ASP A 721 14.74 14.31 -6.32
N ILE A 722 15.15 13.03 -6.29
CA ILE A 722 15.60 12.26 -7.45
C ILE A 722 14.79 10.97 -7.56
N ILE A 723 14.31 10.65 -8.76
CA ILE A 723 13.67 9.36 -9.06
C ILE A 723 14.42 8.67 -10.18
N ILE A 724 14.73 7.39 -9.98
CA ILE A 724 15.30 6.49 -10.98
C ILE A 724 14.26 5.42 -11.30
N VAL A 725 13.92 5.29 -12.57
CA VAL A 725 12.95 4.30 -13.05
C VAL A 725 13.71 3.19 -13.77
N SER A 726 13.51 1.94 -13.34
CA SER A 726 13.97 0.75 -14.07
C SER A 726 12.77 0.10 -14.75
N THR A 727 12.74 0.13 -16.08
CA THR A 727 11.61 -0.36 -16.89
C THR A 727 11.66 -1.86 -17.17
N VAL A 728 12.83 -2.49 -17.03
CA VAL A 728 13.10 -3.94 -17.07
C VAL A 728 12.95 -4.58 -18.45
N ARG A 729 11.86 -4.29 -19.18
CA ARG A 729 11.50 -5.03 -20.39
C ARG A 729 12.47 -4.71 -21.53
N SER A 730 13.06 -5.77 -22.07
CA SER A 730 13.94 -5.75 -23.25
C SER A 730 13.52 -6.86 -24.22
N ASN A 731 12.81 -6.50 -25.30
CA ASN A 731 12.39 -7.38 -26.38
C ASN A 731 12.08 -6.60 -27.68
N GLY A 732 12.45 -7.17 -28.84
CA GLY A 732 12.22 -6.53 -30.14
C GLY A 732 10.75 -6.39 -30.55
N ILE A 733 9.83 -7.12 -29.90
CA ILE A 733 8.38 -7.16 -30.24
C ILE A 733 7.61 -6.00 -29.57
N GLY A 734 8.24 -5.21 -28.70
CA GLY A 734 7.62 -4.04 -28.08
C GLY A 734 6.65 -4.35 -26.92
N ARG A 735 6.77 -5.52 -26.29
CA ARG A 735 5.92 -5.91 -25.15
C ARG A 735 6.43 -5.31 -23.84
N VAL A 736 5.82 -4.20 -23.42
CA VAL A 736 6.14 -3.47 -22.18
C VAL A 736 5.38 -3.98 -20.94
N GLY A 737 4.43 -4.91 -21.12
CA GLY A 737 3.72 -5.56 -20.01
C GLY A 737 2.99 -4.55 -19.12
N PHE A 738 3.29 -4.55 -17.83
CA PHE A 738 2.66 -3.69 -16.81
C PHE A 738 2.75 -2.19 -17.09
N LEU A 739 3.72 -1.77 -17.91
CA LEU A 739 3.90 -0.37 -18.32
C LEU A 739 2.94 0.09 -19.44
N THR A 740 2.09 -0.80 -19.99
CA THR A 740 1.03 -0.40 -20.94
C THR A 740 -0.03 0.49 -20.29
N ASP A 741 -0.22 0.37 -18.97
CA ASP A 741 -1.16 1.18 -18.21
C ASP A 741 -0.70 2.65 -18.17
N ARG A 742 -1.53 3.51 -18.75
CA ARG A 742 -1.31 4.96 -18.82
C ARG A 742 -1.28 5.62 -17.44
N ARG A 743 -2.08 5.14 -16.48
CA ARG A 743 -2.17 5.68 -15.12
C ARG A 743 -0.92 5.35 -14.31
N ARG A 744 -0.44 4.10 -14.40
CA ARG A 744 0.85 3.67 -13.80
C ARG A 744 2.00 4.50 -14.33
N THR A 745 2.03 4.73 -15.64
CA THR A 745 3.05 5.57 -16.27
C THR A 745 2.98 7.03 -15.77
N ASN A 746 1.78 7.61 -15.69
CA ASN A 746 1.61 8.97 -15.15
C ASN A 746 2.10 9.08 -13.70
N VAL A 747 1.79 8.11 -12.83
CA VAL A 747 2.31 8.10 -11.45
C VAL A 747 3.84 8.06 -11.45
N LEU A 748 4.43 7.13 -12.19
CA LEU A 748 5.87 6.93 -12.30
C LEU A 748 6.61 8.21 -12.75
N LEU A 749 6.10 8.90 -13.77
CA LEU A 749 6.72 10.13 -14.30
C LEU A 749 6.57 11.35 -13.39
N THR A 750 5.72 11.30 -12.36
CA THR A 750 5.34 12.46 -11.54
C THR A 750 5.78 12.36 -10.07
N ARG A 751 6.69 11.42 -9.77
CA ARG A 751 7.25 11.22 -8.42
C ARG A 751 8.46 12.12 -8.12
N ALA A 752 9.15 12.61 -9.15
CA ALA A 752 10.41 13.33 -8.98
C ALA A 752 10.21 14.83 -8.84
N ARG A 753 10.97 15.48 -7.96
CA ARG A 753 10.94 16.93 -7.81
C ARG A 753 11.94 17.63 -8.74
N HIS A 754 13.20 17.23 -8.65
CA HIS A 754 14.29 17.92 -9.34
C HIS A 754 14.85 17.11 -10.51
N CYS A 755 14.92 15.78 -10.39
CA CYS A 755 15.62 14.95 -11.37
C CYS A 755 14.92 13.59 -11.58
N LEU A 756 14.61 13.26 -12.83
CA LEU A 756 14.00 11.99 -13.23
C LEU A 756 14.92 11.26 -14.21
N TRP A 757 15.37 10.07 -13.85
CA TRP A 757 16.17 9.19 -14.70
C TRP A 757 15.31 7.97 -15.07
N ILE A 758 15.31 7.61 -16.35
CA ILE A 758 14.55 6.47 -16.85
C ILE A 758 15.51 5.55 -17.58
N LEU A 759 15.62 4.32 -17.09
CA LEU A 759 16.46 3.27 -17.63
C LEU A 759 15.58 2.24 -18.34
N GLY A 760 15.84 2.02 -19.62
CA GLY A 760 15.06 1.09 -20.41
C GLY A 760 15.63 0.83 -21.79
N ASN A 761 15.13 -0.23 -22.42
CA ASN A 761 15.50 -0.59 -23.78
C ASN A 761 14.68 0.21 -24.80
N GLU A 762 15.36 1.01 -25.63
CA GLU A 762 14.72 1.89 -26.61
C GLU A 762 13.85 1.12 -27.61
N ALA A 763 14.41 0.12 -28.31
CA ALA A 763 13.67 -0.67 -29.29
C ALA A 763 12.35 -1.21 -28.71
N THR A 764 12.37 -1.70 -27.46
CA THR A 764 11.17 -2.19 -26.77
C THR A 764 10.15 -1.08 -26.56
N MET A 765 10.58 0.10 -26.10
CA MET A 765 9.68 1.22 -25.80
C MET A 765 9.15 1.88 -27.07
N MET A 766 9.96 2.02 -28.11
CA MET A 766 9.59 2.60 -29.40
C MET A 766 8.64 1.70 -30.20
N ASN A 767 8.84 0.38 -30.12
CA ASN A 767 7.94 -0.61 -30.72
C ASN A 767 6.69 -0.84 -29.89
N SER A 768 6.63 -0.32 -28.66
CA SER A 768 5.42 -0.37 -27.85
C SER A 768 4.34 0.53 -28.49
N LYS A 769 3.14 -0.01 -28.69
CA LYS A 769 1.95 0.78 -29.07
C LYS A 769 1.38 1.53 -27.84
N SER A 770 2.26 2.16 -27.06
CA SER A 770 1.92 2.74 -25.75
C SER A 770 2.47 4.15 -25.59
N VAL A 771 2.16 4.80 -24.47
CA VAL A 771 2.65 6.14 -24.12
C VAL A 771 4.18 6.25 -24.09
N TRP A 772 4.89 5.14 -23.88
CA TRP A 772 6.35 5.09 -23.84
C TRP A 772 6.99 5.45 -25.17
N ARG A 773 6.37 5.12 -26.31
CA ARG A 773 6.83 5.57 -27.63
C ARG A 773 6.84 7.10 -27.72
N TYR A 774 5.77 7.75 -27.28
CA TYR A 774 5.68 9.21 -27.28
C TYR A 774 6.66 9.85 -26.30
N LEU A 775 6.94 9.19 -25.16
CA LEU A 775 7.93 9.66 -24.20
C LEU A 775 9.35 9.65 -24.78
N ILE A 776 9.76 8.57 -25.47
CA ILE A 776 11.08 8.51 -26.11
C ILE A 776 11.19 9.56 -27.23
N GLN A 777 10.17 9.70 -28.06
CA GLN A 777 10.13 10.73 -29.10
C GLN A 777 10.24 12.15 -28.51
N ASP A 778 9.56 12.41 -27.39
CA ASP A 778 9.65 13.69 -26.68
C ASP A 778 11.03 13.94 -26.07
N ALA A 779 11.63 12.90 -25.45
CA ALA A 779 12.97 12.98 -24.89
C ALA A 779 14.02 13.28 -25.97
N ARG A 780 13.94 12.64 -27.15
CA ARG A 780 14.80 12.93 -28.30
C ARG A 780 14.62 14.37 -28.80
N LYS A 781 13.37 14.84 -28.95
CA LYS A 781 13.08 16.23 -29.36
C LYS A 781 13.61 17.28 -28.39
N ARG A 782 13.71 16.95 -27.11
CA ARG A 782 14.23 17.84 -26.05
C ARG A 782 15.70 17.63 -25.73
N ASP A 783 16.42 16.82 -26.52
CA ASP A 783 17.83 16.49 -26.28
C ASP A 783 18.10 15.96 -24.85
N CYS A 784 17.17 15.13 -24.38
CA CYS A 784 17.18 14.47 -23.07
C CYS A 784 17.16 12.93 -23.19
N PHE A 785 17.27 12.41 -24.42
CA PHE A 785 17.45 10.98 -24.66
C PHE A 785 18.93 10.68 -24.75
N HIS A 786 19.32 9.67 -23.99
CA HIS A 786 20.68 9.42 -23.60
C HIS A 786 20.84 7.92 -23.51
N ASN A 787 21.98 7.41 -23.92
CA ASN A 787 22.26 6.00 -23.77
C ASN A 787 23.45 5.83 -22.81
N ALA A 788 23.55 4.63 -22.24
CA ALA A 788 24.43 4.35 -21.12
C ALA A 788 25.82 3.86 -21.56
N GLU A 789 26.01 3.40 -22.80
CA GLU A 789 27.28 2.80 -23.24
C GLU A 789 28.37 3.83 -23.60
N GLU A 790 28.08 5.09 -23.95
CA GLU A 790 29.14 6.10 -24.15
C GLU A 790 29.56 6.77 -22.82
N ASP A 791 28.93 6.44 -21.69
CA ASP A 791 29.47 6.80 -20.38
C ASP A 791 30.46 5.72 -19.93
N GLU A 792 31.75 6.05 -19.89
CA GLU A 792 32.85 5.12 -19.57
C GLU A 792 32.68 4.41 -18.21
N SER A 793 32.00 5.03 -17.25
CA SER A 793 31.75 4.44 -15.94
C SER A 793 30.53 3.51 -15.93
N LEU A 794 29.46 3.87 -16.65
CA LEU A 794 28.30 2.99 -16.84
C LEU A 794 28.66 1.79 -17.73
N ALA A 795 29.43 1.99 -18.80
CA ALA A 795 29.93 0.92 -19.66
C ALA A 795 30.76 -0.12 -18.89
N ARG A 796 31.63 0.33 -17.97
CA ARG A 796 32.36 -0.57 -17.06
C ARG A 796 31.43 -1.36 -16.15
N ALA A 797 30.44 -0.70 -15.53
CA ALA A 797 29.46 -1.38 -14.69
C ALA A 797 28.62 -2.43 -15.46
N ILE A 798 28.30 -2.16 -16.72
CA ILE A 798 27.63 -3.10 -17.63
C ILE A 798 28.55 -4.29 -17.95
N MET A 799 29.82 -4.04 -18.28
CA MET A 799 30.81 -5.07 -18.61
C MET A 799 31.13 -6.01 -17.45
N ASP A 800 31.27 -5.48 -16.23
CA ASP A 800 31.57 -6.29 -15.04
C ASP A 800 30.42 -7.23 -14.68
N ASN A 801 29.16 -6.85 -14.96
CA ASN A 801 28.00 -7.73 -14.79
C ASN A 801 27.86 -8.74 -15.95
N ALA A 802 28.25 -8.38 -17.19
CA ALA A 802 28.26 -9.31 -18.31
C ALA A 802 29.28 -10.46 -18.11
N LYS A 803 30.38 -10.21 -17.38
CA LYS A 803 31.32 -11.27 -16.94
C LYS A 803 30.68 -12.27 -15.98
N ILE A 804 29.73 -11.84 -15.14
CA ILE A 804 29.02 -12.70 -14.18
C ILE A 804 27.98 -13.59 -14.89
N GLU A 805 27.34 -13.11 -15.97
CA GLU A 805 26.40 -13.94 -16.76
C GLU A 805 27.09 -15.07 -17.53
N LEU A 806 28.40 -14.94 -17.85
CA LEU A 806 29.20 -16.01 -18.46
C LEU A 806 29.45 -17.22 -17.52
N ASP A 807 29.33 -17.04 -16.20
CA ASP A 807 29.48 -18.12 -15.20
C ASP A 807 28.15 -18.82 -14.86
N THR A 808 27.01 -18.34 -15.35
CA THR A 808 25.71 -19.00 -15.17
C THR A 808 25.41 -20.04 -16.27
N PRO A 809 25.00 -21.29 -15.94
CA PRO A 809 24.62 -22.28 -16.95
C PRO A 809 23.46 -21.75 -17.82
N LEU A 810 23.69 -21.72 -19.14
CA LEU A 810 22.66 -21.41 -20.13
C LEU A 810 21.56 -22.49 -20.10
N THR A 811 20.48 -22.25 -19.36
CA THR A 811 19.44 -23.25 -19.10
C THR A 811 18.40 -23.42 -20.22
N LYS A 812 18.54 -22.72 -21.36
CA LYS A 812 17.55 -22.77 -22.47
C LYS A 812 18.12 -22.74 -23.89
N SER A 813 19.38 -23.10 -24.09
CA SER A 813 19.91 -23.40 -25.42
C SER A 813 19.82 -24.90 -25.70
N ARG A 814 19.50 -25.29 -26.96
CA ARG A 814 19.42 -26.72 -27.36
C ARG A 814 20.76 -27.44 -27.13
N TRP A 815 21.87 -26.72 -27.24
CA TRP A 815 23.22 -27.14 -26.88
C TRP A 815 23.63 -26.59 -25.52
N LYS A 816 24.25 -27.44 -24.69
CA LYS A 816 24.94 -27.02 -23.47
C LYS A 816 26.33 -26.53 -23.88
N VAL A 817 26.67 -25.29 -23.53
CA VAL A 817 27.95 -24.66 -23.88
C VAL A 817 28.85 -24.63 -22.65
N CYS A 818 30.11 -25.03 -22.80
CA CYS A 818 31.10 -25.08 -21.73
C CYS A 818 32.30 -24.19 -22.08
N PHE A 819 32.92 -23.58 -21.07
CA PHE A 819 34.10 -22.74 -21.22
C PHE A 819 35.28 -23.38 -20.50
N SER A 820 36.44 -23.45 -21.15
CA SER A 820 37.70 -23.75 -20.48
C SER A 820 38.12 -22.60 -19.55
N ASP A 821 38.99 -22.91 -18.60
CA ASP A 821 39.56 -21.91 -17.70
C ASP A 821 40.50 -20.94 -18.45
N GLU A 822 41.18 -21.44 -19.50
CA GLU A 822 42.01 -20.64 -20.40
C GLU A 822 41.19 -19.60 -21.17
N PHE A 823 40.04 -19.97 -21.73
CA PHE A 823 39.13 -19.03 -22.40
C PHE A 823 38.65 -17.94 -21.46
N LYS A 824 38.28 -18.31 -20.22
CA LYS A 824 37.84 -17.34 -19.21
C LYS A 824 38.95 -16.34 -18.87
N LYS A 825 40.20 -16.81 -18.81
CA LYS A 825 41.37 -15.96 -18.57
C LYS A 825 41.64 -15.03 -19.76
N SER A 826 41.68 -15.56 -20.98
CA SER A 826 41.94 -14.79 -22.19
C SER A 826 40.86 -13.74 -22.46
N VAL A 827 39.57 -14.06 -22.25
CA VAL A 827 38.48 -13.07 -22.35
C VAL A 827 38.58 -11.99 -21.27
N GLY A 828 39.06 -12.34 -20.07
CA GLY A 828 39.31 -11.39 -18.98
C GLY A 828 40.38 -10.34 -19.30
N GLU A 829 41.33 -10.66 -20.19
CA GLU A 829 42.43 -9.78 -20.60
C GLU A 829 42.07 -8.86 -21.79
N ILE A 830 40.96 -9.11 -22.50
CA ILE A 830 40.51 -8.32 -23.64
C ILE A 830 39.89 -6.99 -23.16
N LYS A 831 40.55 -5.87 -23.45
CA LYS A 831 40.10 -4.50 -23.08
C LYS A 831 39.25 -3.80 -24.15
N ASN A 832 39.17 -4.32 -25.38
CA ASN A 832 38.48 -3.69 -26.51
C ASN A 832 36.99 -4.13 -26.61
N PRO A 833 36.01 -3.20 -26.49
CA PRO A 833 34.58 -3.50 -26.57
C PRO A 833 34.11 -4.08 -27.92
N GLU A 834 34.71 -3.68 -29.05
CA GLU A 834 34.32 -4.18 -30.38
C GLU A 834 34.68 -5.65 -30.57
N THR A 835 35.81 -6.07 -30.01
CA THR A 835 36.27 -7.46 -30.02
C THR A 835 35.31 -8.35 -29.22
N TYR A 836 34.88 -7.90 -28.05
CA TYR A 836 33.87 -8.60 -27.25
C TYR A 836 32.52 -8.72 -27.97
N ARG A 837 32.11 -7.66 -28.69
CA ARG A 837 30.90 -7.63 -29.51
C ARG A 837 30.95 -8.63 -30.68
N LYS A 838 32.10 -8.72 -31.38
CA LYS A 838 32.34 -9.68 -32.47
C LYS A 838 32.39 -11.12 -31.97
N ILE A 839 32.99 -11.35 -30.80
CA ILE A 839 32.93 -12.64 -30.12
C ILE A 839 31.46 -12.99 -29.93
N LYS A 840 30.65 -12.17 -29.25
CA LYS A 840 29.22 -12.44 -28.97
C LYS A 840 28.33 -12.61 -30.21
N SER A 841 28.61 -11.94 -31.33
CA SER A 841 27.84 -12.10 -32.59
C SER A 841 28.11 -13.42 -33.32
N PHE A 842 29.29 -14.02 -33.14
CA PHE A 842 29.68 -15.28 -33.79
C PHE A 842 28.74 -16.46 -33.48
N TRP A 843 28.06 -16.41 -32.34
CA TRP A 843 27.23 -17.47 -31.78
C TRP A 843 25.84 -17.51 -32.42
N LYS A 844 25.48 -16.46 -33.18
CA LYS A 844 24.17 -16.30 -33.82
C LYS A 844 24.13 -16.77 -35.28
N GLY A 845 25.26 -17.13 -35.90
CA GLY A 845 25.27 -17.60 -37.27
C GLY A 845 26.53 -18.34 -37.62
N TYR A 846 26.43 -19.68 -37.76
CA TYR A 846 27.16 -20.57 -38.68
C TYR A 846 27.28 -21.98 -38.08
N LEU A 847 26.71 -22.98 -38.75
CA LEU A 847 27.04 -24.38 -38.56
C LEU A 847 26.88 -25.12 -39.90
N ARG A 848 27.85 -24.94 -40.81
CA ARG A 848 28.06 -25.85 -41.95
C ARG A 848 29.55 -26.16 -42.11
N ARG A 849 29.85 -27.46 -42.22
CA ARG A 849 31.11 -28.14 -42.62
C ARG A 849 32.19 -28.43 -41.55
N GLU A 850 33.10 -29.31 -41.95
CA GLU A 850 33.62 -30.50 -41.26
C GLU A 850 35.02 -30.33 -40.61
N SER A 851 35.10 -30.44 -39.28
CA SER A 851 36.25 -30.89 -38.46
C SER A 851 35.84 -30.86 -36.98
N LEU A 852 36.46 -31.69 -36.11
CA LEU A 852 36.11 -31.81 -34.68
C LEU A 852 36.58 -30.60 -33.84
N ILE A 853 37.71 -29.98 -34.19
CA ILE A 853 38.17 -28.70 -33.63
C ILE A 853 37.97 -27.64 -34.70
N LYS A 854 37.38 -26.50 -34.32
CA LYS A 854 37.09 -25.37 -35.21
C LYS A 854 37.81 -24.13 -34.73
N GLN A 855 38.54 -23.51 -35.64
CA GLN A 855 39.05 -22.14 -35.49
C GLN A 855 38.17 -21.20 -36.30
N SER A 856 37.66 -20.17 -35.64
CA SER A 856 36.79 -19.19 -36.29
C SER A 856 37.40 -17.80 -36.17
N LYS A 857 37.58 -17.11 -37.30
CA LYS A 857 38.17 -15.77 -37.34
C LYS A 857 37.20 -14.76 -36.73
N ILE A 858 37.63 -14.06 -35.67
CA ILE A 858 36.86 -12.98 -35.03
C ILE A 858 37.23 -11.63 -35.66
N ASP A 859 38.54 -11.38 -35.85
CA ASP A 859 39.07 -10.25 -36.64
C ASP A 859 40.41 -10.62 -37.29
N ASP A 860 41.16 -9.65 -37.81
CA ASP A 860 42.45 -9.87 -38.50
C ASP A 860 43.55 -10.46 -37.61
N VAL A 861 43.38 -10.44 -36.28
CA VAL A 861 44.38 -10.85 -35.30
C VAL A 861 43.86 -11.98 -34.37
N LEU A 862 42.56 -12.03 -34.06
CA LEU A 862 42.00 -12.97 -33.06
C LEU A 862 41.19 -14.12 -33.69
N ARG A 863 41.43 -15.35 -33.17
CA ARG A 863 40.69 -16.57 -33.56
C ARG A 863 40.06 -17.25 -32.34
N LEU A 864 38.80 -17.66 -32.48
CA LEU A 864 38.06 -18.45 -31.49
C LEU A 864 38.31 -19.94 -31.72
N ILE A 865 38.70 -20.67 -30.68
CA ILE A 865 38.87 -22.12 -30.71
C ILE A 865 37.69 -22.79 -29.99
N TRP A 866 36.99 -23.69 -30.69
CA TRP A 866 35.89 -24.45 -30.10
C TRP A 866 35.77 -25.86 -30.68
N ALA A 867 35.16 -26.77 -29.93
CA ALA A 867 34.93 -28.16 -30.32
C ALA A 867 33.59 -28.68 -29.77
N VAL A 868 33.08 -29.77 -30.35
CA VAL A 868 31.99 -30.55 -29.74
C VAL A 868 32.64 -31.62 -28.84
N GLU A 869 32.26 -31.64 -27.58
CA GLU A 869 32.79 -32.55 -26.56
C GLU A 869 31.67 -33.34 -25.87
N ILE A 870 32.06 -34.31 -25.05
CA ILE A 870 31.15 -35.10 -24.25
C ILE A 870 31.37 -34.76 -22.79
N LEU A 871 30.30 -34.31 -22.13
CA LEU A 871 30.28 -34.12 -20.68
C LEU A 871 29.68 -35.37 -20.05
N LYS A 872 30.38 -35.95 -19.07
CA LYS A 872 29.85 -37.02 -18.22
C LYS A 872 29.14 -36.39 -17.03
N GLU A 873 27.83 -36.59 -16.95
CA GLU A 873 27.02 -36.30 -15.75
C GLU A 873 26.68 -37.64 -15.07
N GLU A 874 26.27 -37.62 -13.79
CA GLU A 874 26.24 -38.78 -12.89
C GLU A 874 25.64 -40.08 -13.49
N PHE A 875 24.73 -39.98 -14.46
CA PHE A 875 24.11 -41.14 -15.14
C PHE A 875 24.08 -41.06 -16.68
N GLN A 876 24.70 -40.04 -17.30
CA GLN A 876 24.54 -39.75 -18.73
C GLN A 876 25.80 -39.14 -19.37
N TYR A 877 26.06 -39.46 -20.63
CA TYR A 877 26.96 -38.69 -21.50
C TYR A 877 26.15 -37.74 -22.37
N ILE A 878 26.53 -36.46 -22.42
CA ILE A 878 25.83 -35.43 -23.19
C ILE A 878 26.81 -34.72 -24.13
N GLN A 879 26.43 -34.52 -25.38
CA GLN A 879 27.18 -33.64 -26.28
C GLN A 879 27.06 -32.18 -25.84
N VAL A 880 28.21 -31.54 -25.64
CA VAL A 880 28.35 -30.12 -25.27
C VAL A 880 29.22 -29.41 -26.29
N LEU A 881 29.04 -28.10 -26.44
CA LEU A 881 29.90 -27.26 -27.25
C LEU A 881 30.91 -26.60 -26.32
N LYS A 882 32.18 -27.02 -26.37
CA LYS A 882 33.23 -26.46 -25.51
C LYS A 882 34.05 -25.42 -26.26
N ILE A 883 34.13 -24.23 -25.68
CA ILE A 883 34.96 -23.14 -26.17
C ILE A 883 36.24 -23.14 -25.34
N TRP A 884 37.37 -23.24 -26.03
CA TRP A 884 38.68 -23.53 -25.46
C TRP A 884 39.56 -22.31 -25.29
N ASP A 885 39.55 -21.37 -26.24
CA ASP A 885 40.33 -20.13 -26.09
C ASP A 885 40.00 -19.07 -27.16
N VAL A 886 40.49 -17.85 -26.95
CA VAL A 886 40.59 -16.78 -27.96
C VAL A 886 42.07 -16.38 -28.05
N VAL A 887 42.75 -16.80 -29.11
CA VAL A 887 44.21 -16.66 -29.25
C VAL A 887 44.63 -16.04 -30.57
N LEU A 888 45.87 -15.53 -30.60
CA LEU A 888 46.50 -14.88 -31.75
C LEU A 888 47.03 -15.89 -32.79
N ASN A 889 47.53 -17.05 -32.36
CA ASN A 889 47.86 -18.21 -33.20
C ASN A 889 48.42 -19.34 -32.34
N LEU A 890 47.93 -20.57 -32.48
CA LEU A 890 48.62 -21.83 -32.11
C LEU A 890 47.77 -23.07 -32.49
N GLU A 891 48.45 -24.17 -32.83
CA GLU A 891 47.85 -25.50 -32.97
C GLU A 891 47.66 -26.13 -31.58
N HIS A 892 46.41 -26.52 -31.26
CA HIS A 892 46.07 -27.27 -30.06
C HIS A 892 45.97 -28.76 -30.41
N HIS A 893 46.79 -29.60 -29.79
CA HIS A 893 46.69 -31.06 -29.90
C HIS A 893 45.99 -31.64 -28.68
N MET A 894 44.83 -32.25 -28.90
CA MET A 894 44.09 -32.98 -27.86
C MET A 894 44.20 -34.48 -28.08
N LYS A 895 44.32 -35.25 -27.00
CA LYS A 895 44.31 -36.72 -27.02
C LYS A 895 42.89 -37.20 -26.75
N TYR A 896 42.22 -37.77 -27.76
CA TYR A 896 40.93 -38.43 -27.61
C TYR A 896 41.09 -39.94 -27.73
N THR A 897 40.29 -40.71 -27.01
CA THR A 897 40.16 -42.16 -27.26
C THR A 897 39.25 -42.42 -28.45
N GLU A 898 39.41 -43.55 -29.14
CA GLU A 898 38.68 -43.87 -30.38
C GLU A 898 37.13 -43.84 -30.18
N GLY A 899 36.66 -44.31 -29.03
CA GLY A 899 35.23 -44.28 -28.65
C GLY A 899 34.67 -42.89 -28.27
N GLU A 900 35.52 -41.95 -27.85
CA GLU A 900 35.11 -40.55 -27.61
C GLU A 900 34.98 -39.77 -28.92
N VAL A 901 35.87 -40.06 -29.89
CA VAL A 901 35.84 -39.46 -31.22
C VAL A 901 34.56 -39.84 -31.96
N GLU A 902 34.13 -41.10 -31.87
CA GLU A 902 32.93 -41.60 -32.54
C GLU A 902 31.65 -40.95 -31.98
N LYS A 903 31.55 -40.83 -30.66
CA LYS A 903 30.43 -40.13 -29.99
C LYS A 903 30.43 -38.62 -30.22
N CYS A 904 31.59 -37.96 -30.36
CA CYS A 904 31.65 -36.54 -30.73
C CYS A 904 31.25 -36.29 -32.20
N ARG A 905 31.38 -37.29 -33.08
CA ARG A 905 30.98 -37.20 -34.51
C ARG A 905 29.51 -37.56 -34.77
N ALA A 906 28.85 -38.25 -33.85
CA ALA A 906 27.44 -38.64 -33.98
C ALA A 906 26.52 -37.41 -34.13
N ARG A 907 25.54 -37.47 -35.03
CA ARG A 907 24.63 -36.36 -35.37
C ARG A 907 23.17 -36.80 -35.26
N CYS A 908 22.35 -35.96 -34.63
CA CYS A 908 20.89 -36.02 -34.73
C CYS A 908 20.38 -34.73 -35.37
N ILE A 909 19.51 -34.83 -36.36
CA ILE A 909 19.02 -33.69 -37.15
C ILE A 909 17.49 -33.61 -36.98
N SER A 910 16.99 -32.42 -36.66
CA SER A 910 15.55 -32.12 -36.61
C SER A 910 15.29 -30.88 -37.46
N GLY A 911 14.67 -31.07 -38.63
CA GLY A 911 14.64 -30.05 -39.68
C GLY A 911 16.04 -29.77 -40.23
N ASP A 912 16.42 -28.50 -40.35
CA ASP A 912 17.77 -28.09 -40.82
C ASP A 912 18.82 -27.93 -39.69
N VAL A 913 18.51 -28.37 -38.47
CA VAL A 913 19.31 -28.06 -37.27
C VAL A 913 19.85 -29.34 -36.60
N VAL A 914 21.15 -29.35 -36.30
CA VAL A 914 21.81 -30.43 -35.53
C VAL A 914 21.54 -30.26 -34.03
N ILE A 915 21.08 -31.31 -33.37
CA ILE A 915 20.73 -31.37 -31.94
C ILE A 915 21.75 -32.26 -31.19
N PRO A 916 22.16 -31.92 -29.95
CA PRO A 916 23.09 -32.75 -29.19
C PRO A 916 22.47 -34.08 -28.76
N LEU A 917 23.25 -35.15 -28.89
CA LEU A 917 22.89 -36.50 -28.46
C LEU A 917 23.17 -36.72 -26.96
N ARG A 918 22.40 -37.64 -26.35
CA ARG A 918 22.57 -38.10 -24.98
C ARG A 918 22.62 -39.62 -24.94
N TRP A 919 23.48 -40.18 -24.11
CA TRP A 919 23.63 -41.63 -23.90
C TRP A 919 23.55 -41.97 -22.42
N SER A 920 22.81 -43.01 -22.04
CA SER A 920 22.78 -43.58 -20.68
C SER A 920 24.05 -44.41 -20.41
N LEU A 921 24.54 -44.41 -19.17
CA LEU A 921 25.55 -45.40 -18.72
C LEU A 921 24.83 -46.70 -18.35
N GLU A 922 24.81 -47.70 -19.23
CA GLU A 922 24.39 -49.05 -18.85
C GLU A 922 25.47 -49.74 -18.01
N SER A 923 25.05 -50.38 -16.92
CA SER A 923 25.89 -51.18 -16.03
C SER A 923 26.30 -52.49 -16.70
N THR A 924 27.56 -52.59 -17.10
CA THR A 924 28.15 -53.85 -17.56
C THR A 924 28.34 -54.83 -16.40
N ASN A 925 27.67 -55.99 -16.45
CA ASN A 925 28.19 -57.26 -15.94
C ASN A 925 27.51 -58.45 -16.65
N GLY A 926 28.27 -59.14 -17.52
CA GLY A 926 28.13 -60.59 -17.76
C GLY A 926 27.48 -61.10 -19.06
N ASN A 927 28.34 -61.40 -20.05
CA ASN A 927 28.25 -62.44 -21.09
C ASN A 927 27.08 -62.50 -22.11
N GLY A 928 27.45 -62.30 -23.38
CA GLY A 928 27.29 -63.34 -24.41
C GLY A 928 26.14 -63.20 -25.42
N ASN A 929 26.49 -62.68 -26.60
CA ASN A 929 25.86 -62.84 -27.92
C ASN A 929 24.52 -62.15 -28.26
N SER A 930 24.60 -61.47 -29.42
CA SER A 930 23.63 -61.24 -30.49
C SER A 930 22.30 -60.55 -30.18
N ASP A 931 22.11 -59.45 -30.91
CA ASP A 931 20.86 -58.83 -31.37
C ASP A 931 19.84 -58.32 -30.33
N VAL A 932 19.49 -57.06 -30.53
CA VAL A 932 18.15 -56.42 -30.52
C VAL A 932 18.28 -55.01 -29.94
N MET A 933 18.20 -54.03 -30.84
CA MET A 933 17.80 -52.66 -30.53
C MET A 933 16.26 -52.61 -30.40
N GLU A 934 15.78 -51.67 -29.57
CA GLU A 934 14.40 -51.37 -29.15
C GLU A 934 14.00 -52.07 -27.84
N GLU A 935 13.53 -51.41 -26.78
CA GLU A 935 12.65 -50.25 -26.67
C GLU A 935 12.90 -49.44 -25.38
N THR A 936 12.68 -48.11 -25.43
CA THR A 936 11.94 -47.41 -24.34
C THR A 936 11.41 -46.07 -24.86
N PHE A 937 10.37 -46.14 -25.70
CA PHE A 937 9.33 -45.11 -25.75
C PHE A 937 8.00 -45.80 -26.07
N GLY A 938 7.33 -46.28 -25.02
CA GLY A 938 5.89 -46.53 -25.00
C GLY A 938 5.30 -45.67 -23.87
N SER A 939 4.75 -44.49 -24.15
CA SER A 939 3.42 -44.20 -24.73
C SER A 939 2.33 -44.13 -23.66
N LEU A 940 1.87 -42.89 -23.40
CA LEU A 940 0.50 -42.63 -22.96
C LEU A 940 -0.43 -43.01 -24.12
N ASN A 941 -1.10 -44.15 -23.99
CA ASN A 941 -2.19 -44.59 -24.86
C ASN A 941 -3.54 -44.05 -24.37
N LEU A 942 -4.45 -43.85 -25.32
CA LEU A 942 -5.91 -44.13 -25.31
C LEU A 942 -6.42 -43.59 -26.66
N ALA A 943 -7.11 -44.28 -27.55
CA ALA A 943 -7.74 -45.60 -27.69
C ALA A 943 -7.88 -45.84 -29.22
N GLY A 944 -8.18 -46.99 -29.82
CA GLY A 944 -8.61 -48.32 -29.44
C GLY A 944 -9.03 -49.06 -30.73
N GLU A 945 -9.03 -50.39 -30.66
CA GLU A 945 -9.68 -51.37 -31.55
C GLU A 945 -8.97 -51.87 -32.84
N MET A 946 -8.11 -52.88 -32.60
CA MET A 946 -8.29 -54.31 -32.94
C MET A 946 -8.60 -54.79 -34.38
N MET A 947 -7.64 -55.59 -34.87
CA MET A 947 -7.75 -57.00 -35.31
C MET A 947 -7.60 -57.34 -36.82
N THR A 948 -6.59 -58.19 -37.00
CA THR A 948 -6.45 -59.35 -37.91
C THR A 948 -5.84 -59.21 -39.30
N SER A 949 -4.89 -60.13 -39.47
CA SER A 949 -4.05 -60.55 -40.59
C SER A 949 -4.79 -61.06 -41.82
N GLU A 950 -4.22 -60.85 -43.02
CA GLU A 950 -3.80 -61.88 -43.99
C GLU A 950 -3.21 -61.22 -45.26
N GLN A 951 -2.14 -61.80 -45.80
CA GLN A 951 -1.61 -61.54 -47.16
C GLN A 951 -2.33 -62.48 -48.16
N PRO A 952 -1.98 -62.50 -49.47
CA PRO A 952 -1.83 -61.43 -50.47
C PRO A 952 -2.71 -61.74 -51.72
N ASN A 953 -2.99 -60.77 -52.60
CA ASN A 953 -3.01 -60.97 -54.06
C ASN A 953 -3.54 -59.75 -54.85
N ASP A 954 -2.78 -59.47 -55.92
CA ASP A 954 -3.19 -59.07 -57.26
C ASP A 954 -4.15 -57.88 -57.51
N SER A 955 -3.49 -56.85 -58.04
CA SER A 955 -3.71 -56.30 -59.39
C SER A 955 -4.80 -55.26 -59.63
N LEU A 956 -4.28 -54.10 -60.06
CA LEU A 956 -4.76 -53.22 -61.13
C LEU A 956 -5.95 -52.28 -60.82
N GLU A 957 -5.85 -51.08 -61.42
CA GLU A 957 -6.83 -49.97 -61.51
C GLU A 957 -6.86 -49.06 -60.24
N ASP A 958 -6.72 -47.73 -60.28
CA ASP A 958 -6.75 -46.74 -61.36
C ASP A 958 -6.11 -45.38 -60.93
N GLU A 959 -5.64 -44.66 -61.95
CA GLU A 959 -5.65 -43.19 -62.17
C GLU A 959 -5.16 -42.25 -61.03
N LYS A 960 -3.95 -41.67 -61.08
CA LYS A 960 -3.58 -40.44 -61.83
C LYS A 960 -4.67 -39.36 -61.87
N GLU A 961 -4.62 -38.44 -60.91
CA GLU A 961 -4.97 -37.03 -61.13
C GLU A 961 -3.77 -36.14 -60.81
N GLU A 962 -3.39 -35.39 -61.85
CA GLU A 962 -2.52 -34.21 -61.88
C GLU A 962 -3.31 -32.99 -61.38
N GLU A 963 -2.62 -32.01 -60.78
CA GLU A 963 -2.91 -30.57 -60.91
C GLU A 963 -1.74 -29.81 -60.25
N ASP A 964 -0.74 -29.36 -61.01
CA ASP A 964 -0.63 -28.13 -61.81
C ASP A 964 -0.46 -26.82 -61.02
N ILE A 965 0.73 -26.22 -61.22
CA ILE A 965 1.00 -24.84 -61.67
C ILE A 965 0.17 -23.70 -61.04
N GLU A 966 0.83 -22.81 -60.29
CA GLU A 966 1.00 -21.39 -60.70
C GLU A 966 1.81 -20.59 -59.68
N ILE A 967 2.98 -20.12 -60.15
CA ILE A 967 3.57 -18.85 -59.75
C ILE A 967 2.82 -17.77 -60.52
N ASP A 968 1.91 -17.01 -59.89
CA ASP A 968 1.75 -15.58 -60.18
C ASP A 968 0.89 -14.82 -59.16
N ARG A 969 1.07 -13.50 -59.14
CA ARG A 969 0.28 -12.45 -58.45
C ARG A 969 0.63 -12.12 -56.99
N LEU A 970 1.63 -11.24 -56.85
CA LEU A 970 1.42 -9.87 -56.34
C LEU A 970 2.68 -8.99 -56.54
N SER A 971 3.19 -8.97 -57.78
CA SER A 971 4.24 -8.05 -58.25
C SER A 971 3.70 -6.80 -58.97
N HIS A 972 2.40 -6.49 -58.84
CA HIS A 972 1.83 -5.25 -59.37
C HIS A 972 0.87 -4.60 -58.36
N LEU A 973 1.43 -3.90 -57.37
CA LEU A 973 0.85 -2.72 -56.71
C LEU A 973 1.82 -2.25 -55.64
N LEU A 974 2.78 -1.41 -56.02
CA LEU A 974 3.30 -0.26 -55.25
C LEU A 974 4.49 0.41 -55.99
N SER A 975 4.29 0.71 -57.28
CA SER A 975 5.00 1.81 -57.95
C SER A 975 3.98 2.91 -58.29
N SER A 976 3.63 3.73 -57.30
CA SER A 976 3.22 5.13 -57.48
C SER A 976 2.77 5.76 -56.16
N ILE A 977 3.12 7.03 -56.01
CA ILE A 977 2.65 8.03 -55.03
C ILE A 977 3.61 8.27 -53.85
N THR A 978 4.67 9.00 -54.16
CA THR A 978 5.04 10.21 -53.42
C THR A 978 4.18 11.39 -53.88
N LEU A 979 3.38 11.93 -52.96
CA LEU A 979 3.16 13.36 -52.70
C LEU A 979 2.47 13.53 -51.35
#